data_AF-A0A7Y3H4A6-F1
#
_entry.id   AF-A0A7Y3H4A6-F1
#
_cell.length_a   1.000
_cell.length_b   1.000
_cell.length_c   1.000
_cell.angle_alpha   90.00
_cell.angle_beta   90.00
_cell.angle_gamma   90.00
#
_symmetry.space_group_name_H-M   'P 1'
#
loop_
_entity.id
_entity.type
_entity.pdbx_description
1 polymer ?
#
loop_
_entity_poly.entity_id
_entity_poly.type
_entity_poly.pdbx_seq_one_letter_code
_entity_poly.pdbx_strand_id
1 'polypeptide(L)'
;MLKQFFYTGFIIGMLCANVIAQDSLNMERIGQFNPPNMPIKSGVTYNDVWGYTASEGSEYAILGNVDSILVVDISDPTLPIREYGFYGGNRTIWRDFKTYGDYMYGVCDNCNEGLHIFDMSALPSGNITHVATIDTFFTRAHNIYIDTSTQKLYAAGSNTAVEGLVVIDITTPNIPVRLAEIEFDDEIGQPSANFYVHDVYVKNDTAYCSHGYKGYYVWDMRDLNNIELLGDYNSPGYNHSSWNNDAGDYAYYAEEVPTGQPLAVIDLANLGHPVNDIQLVTTFKDPISNTSTDVTPHNPFVKNDTMYLSYYEDGMKVYDLSNPEAPDMIAYYDTYPDNGGSYNGYNGAWGSYPFFASGNLLISDIKYGLNIIKVQQCASPTTYYKDADGDGYGDYNIFETSCSEPNGYVINNSDCDDDDDASYPGAPELCDGKDNDCDGLTDQNDPDVVYNTYYLDNDNDGYGDASMTTLACLPPTGYVIDDTDCDDSNNMINPGFPEICDGLDNDCDGLVDGADADLTSIEWYEDFDSDGYGKDNVTLYQCAQPAGYVAFPSDCDDLDANNYPTNTEVCDGQDNNCDGIVDEGCNQVACDAISLYINPIVQNAYHVKQDISSDATVLSTEDIKFFAGNHIDLTSQFEVKSGGVFLADILDCDDTGLSIIDINPGEVSYFLIFLKDHYNKDDEINVVYTDEFGDKMPFNNISTLTNWLKLHYFNGCEIQVID
;
A
#
# COMPACT_ATOMS: atom_id res chain seq x y z
N MET A 1 -45.19 -22.02 16.97
CA MET A 1 -45.03 -20.90 16.03
C MET A 1 -44.60 -19.68 16.83
N LEU A 2 -43.42 -19.18 16.46
CA LEU A 2 -42.51 -18.18 17.02
C LEU A 2 -42.96 -17.23 18.16
N LYS A 3 -42.17 -17.29 19.24
CA LYS A 3 -41.67 -16.23 20.14
C LYS A 3 -40.77 -15.25 19.34
N GLN A 4 -40.30 -14.07 19.74
CA GLN A 4 -40.22 -13.24 20.96
C GLN A 4 -39.72 -11.86 20.49
N PHE A 5 -40.14 -10.77 21.14
CA PHE A 5 -39.47 -9.46 21.07
C PHE A 5 -38.50 -9.35 22.26
N PHE A 6 -37.29 -8.81 22.02
CA PHE A 6 -36.49 -7.86 22.85
C PHE A 6 -34.96 -8.04 22.63
N TYR A 7 -34.31 -6.97 22.12
CA TYR A 7 -32.90 -6.50 22.27
C TYR A 7 -31.75 -7.45 21.81
N THR A 8 -30.63 -7.04 21.22
CA THR A 8 -29.66 -5.97 21.50
C THR A 8 -28.65 -5.85 20.32
N GLY A 9 -28.05 -4.68 20.15
CA GLY A 9 -26.75 -4.36 19.50
C GLY A 9 -26.20 -5.28 18.40
N PHE A 10 -26.30 -4.83 17.14
CA PHE A 10 -25.36 -5.23 16.11
C PHE A 10 -24.31 -4.13 15.99
N ILE A 11 -23.10 -4.44 16.44
CA ILE A 11 -21.89 -3.68 16.18
C ILE A 11 -21.74 -3.62 14.65
N ILE A 12 -21.89 -2.42 14.10
CA ILE A 12 -21.41 -2.10 12.76
C ILE A 12 -19.90 -1.96 12.93
N GLY A 13 -19.18 -3.07 12.76
CA GLY A 13 -17.78 -3.00 12.37
C GLY A 13 -17.78 -2.50 10.93
N MET A 14 -17.78 -1.17 10.78
CA MET A 14 -17.36 -0.54 9.53
C MET A 14 -15.93 -1.01 9.31
N LEU A 15 -15.77 -1.97 8.40
CA LEU A 15 -14.56 -2.01 7.58
C LEU A 15 -14.55 -0.64 6.89
N CYS A 16 -13.74 0.29 7.43
CA CYS A 16 -13.24 1.42 6.67
C CYS A 16 -12.42 0.82 5.52
N ALA A 17 -13.11 0.41 4.46
CA ALA A 17 -12.49 0.51 3.15
C ALA A 17 -12.19 1.99 3.00
N ASN A 18 -10.91 2.34 2.92
CA ASN A 18 -10.49 3.66 2.46
C ASN A 18 -11.12 3.85 1.09
N VAL A 19 -12.31 4.45 1.06
CA VAL A 19 -12.84 5.06 -0.14
C VAL A 19 -11.92 6.25 -0.33
N ILE A 20 -10.88 6.09 -1.14
CA ILE A 20 -10.17 7.26 -1.66
C ILE A 20 -11.26 8.06 -2.38
N ALA A 21 -11.68 9.15 -1.76
CA ALA A 21 -12.63 10.07 -2.33
C ALA A 21 -12.02 10.58 -3.64
N GLN A 22 -12.85 10.72 -4.67
CA GLN A 22 -12.38 11.31 -5.92
C GLN A 22 -12.06 12.78 -5.66
N ASP A 23 -10.81 13.18 -5.86
CA ASP A 23 -10.39 14.56 -5.65
C ASP A 23 -10.92 15.47 -6.77
N SER A 24 -11.48 16.62 -6.40
CA SER A 24 -12.07 17.57 -7.34
C SER A 24 -12.26 18.95 -6.73
N LEU A 25 -12.08 19.98 -7.56
CA LEU A 25 -12.42 21.38 -7.28
C LEU A 25 -13.33 21.90 -8.38
N ASN A 26 -14.45 22.52 -8.00
CA ASN A 26 -15.40 23.17 -8.92
C ASN A 26 -15.84 22.28 -10.10
N MET A 27 -15.77 20.96 -9.97
CA MET A 27 -16.14 20.00 -11.01
C MET A 27 -16.93 18.86 -10.42
N GLU A 28 -18.07 18.54 -11.04
CA GLU A 28 -18.97 17.48 -10.60
C GLU A 28 -19.18 16.45 -11.70
N ARG A 29 -18.93 15.17 -11.42
CA ARG A 29 -19.30 14.09 -12.33
C ARG A 29 -20.78 13.82 -12.28
N ILE A 30 -21.47 14.20 -13.35
CA ILE A 30 -22.91 14.02 -13.52
C ILE A 30 -23.26 12.71 -14.23
N GLY A 31 -22.27 12.03 -14.82
CA GLY A 31 -22.48 10.82 -15.59
C GLY A 31 -21.22 10.02 -15.85
N GLN A 32 -21.37 8.71 -16.06
CA GLN A 32 -20.28 7.84 -16.47
C GLN A 32 -20.78 6.71 -17.38
N PHE A 33 -20.03 6.42 -18.44
CA PHE A 33 -20.20 5.25 -19.28
C PHE A 33 -18.94 4.38 -19.25
N ASN A 34 -19.03 3.27 -18.53
CA ASN A 34 -17.96 2.27 -18.44
C ASN A 34 -18.54 0.85 -18.29
N PRO A 35 -19.09 0.25 -19.36
CA PRO A 35 -19.64 -1.08 -19.29
C PRO A 35 -18.56 -2.14 -18.96
N PRO A 36 -18.91 -3.23 -18.27
CA PRO A 36 -17.96 -4.29 -17.94
C PRO A 36 -17.52 -5.07 -19.18
N ASN A 37 -16.34 -5.69 -19.11
CA ASN A 37 -15.77 -6.57 -20.14
C ASN A 37 -15.49 -5.89 -21.49
N MET A 38 -15.20 -4.59 -21.48
CA MET A 38 -14.72 -3.92 -22.68
C MET A 38 -13.35 -4.47 -23.10
N PRO A 39 -13.07 -4.63 -24.40
CA PRO A 39 -11.80 -5.14 -24.89
C PRO A 39 -10.61 -4.27 -24.46
N ILE A 40 -9.51 -4.92 -24.07
CA ILE A 40 -8.28 -4.27 -23.55
C ILE A 40 -7.07 -4.66 -24.40
N LYS A 41 -6.20 -3.71 -24.73
CA LYS A 41 -4.92 -3.94 -25.42
C LYS A 41 -3.83 -3.14 -24.71
N SER A 42 -2.78 -3.81 -24.24
CA SER A 42 -1.64 -3.16 -23.56
C SER A 42 -2.04 -2.27 -22.38
N GLY A 43 -3.00 -2.71 -21.56
CA GLY A 43 -3.51 -1.92 -20.42
C GLY A 43 -4.53 -0.84 -20.78
N VAL A 44 -4.66 -0.49 -22.08
CA VAL A 44 -5.62 0.51 -22.57
C VAL A 44 -6.97 -0.15 -22.88
N THR A 45 -8.04 0.44 -22.36
CA THR A 45 -9.43 0.05 -22.67
C THR A 45 -10.07 1.07 -23.58
N TYR A 46 -9.98 2.35 -23.25
CA TYR A 46 -10.54 3.46 -24.02
C TYR A 46 -9.43 4.37 -24.53
N ASN A 47 -9.69 5.05 -25.63
CA ASN A 47 -8.82 6.09 -26.17
C ASN A 47 -9.67 7.33 -26.45
N ASP A 48 -9.36 8.12 -27.48
CA ASP A 48 -9.84 9.49 -27.64
C ASP A 48 -11.38 9.68 -27.53
N VAL A 49 -11.81 10.94 -27.40
CA VAL A 49 -13.21 11.35 -27.27
C VAL A 49 -13.52 12.61 -28.07
N TRP A 50 -14.75 12.71 -28.54
CA TRP A 50 -15.27 13.83 -29.32
C TRP A 50 -16.79 13.93 -29.12
N GLY A 51 -17.36 15.07 -29.49
CA GLY A 51 -18.80 15.30 -29.37
C GLY A 51 -19.51 15.45 -30.72
N TYR A 52 -20.79 15.12 -30.70
CA TYR A 52 -21.75 15.41 -31.75
C TYR A 52 -23.05 15.93 -31.13
N THR A 53 -23.59 17.01 -31.69
CA THR A 53 -24.92 17.50 -31.34
C THR A 53 -25.81 17.33 -32.56
N ALA A 54 -26.84 16.50 -32.44
CA ALA A 54 -27.82 16.30 -33.50
C ALA A 54 -28.65 17.56 -33.73
N SER A 55 -29.26 17.68 -34.91
CA SER A 55 -29.96 18.88 -35.36
C SER A 55 -31.06 19.40 -34.41
N GLU A 56 -31.67 18.50 -33.64
CA GLU A 56 -32.71 18.79 -32.65
C GLU A 56 -32.17 19.09 -31.23
N GLY A 57 -30.86 18.93 -31.01
CA GLY A 57 -30.16 19.30 -29.78
C GLY A 57 -29.71 18.13 -28.90
N SER A 58 -29.98 16.89 -29.28
CA SER A 58 -29.48 15.70 -28.57
C SER A 58 -27.94 15.65 -28.63
N GLU A 59 -27.29 15.35 -27.51
CA GLU A 59 -25.83 15.33 -27.41
C GLU A 59 -25.33 13.88 -27.36
N TYR A 60 -24.25 13.61 -28.10
CA TYR A 60 -23.64 12.28 -28.21
C TYR A 60 -22.14 12.37 -28.00
N ALA A 61 -21.61 11.49 -27.15
CA ALA A 61 -20.19 11.23 -27.07
C ALA A 61 -19.79 10.19 -28.11
N ILE A 62 -18.73 10.47 -28.86
CA ILE A 62 -18.02 9.47 -29.65
C ILE A 62 -16.82 9.06 -28.80
N LEU A 63 -16.68 7.77 -28.53
CA LEU A 63 -15.66 7.22 -27.64
C LEU A 63 -14.95 6.07 -28.34
N GLY A 64 -13.63 6.13 -28.40
CA GLY A 64 -12.88 5.03 -28.95
C GLY A 64 -12.59 3.93 -27.92
N ASN A 65 -12.69 2.68 -28.36
CA ASN A 65 -12.24 1.49 -27.67
C ASN A 65 -11.23 0.75 -28.57
N VAL A 66 -10.49 -0.19 -28.00
CA VAL A 66 -9.40 -0.83 -28.74
C VAL A 66 -9.83 -1.51 -30.04
N ASP A 67 -11.05 -2.04 -30.12
CA ASP A 67 -11.57 -2.69 -31.33
C ASP A 67 -12.78 -1.99 -31.95
N SER A 68 -13.22 -0.88 -31.36
CA SER A 68 -14.46 -0.24 -31.77
C SER A 68 -14.49 1.27 -31.62
N ILE A 69 -15.35 1.91 -32.41
CA ILE A 69 -15.79 3.29 -32.20
C ILE A 69 -17.20 3.22 -31.64
N LEU A 70 -17.43 3.80 -30.47
CA LEU A 70 -18.70 3.81 -29.76
C LEU A 70 -19.36 5.17 -29.94
N VAL A 71 -20.67 5.19 -30.14
CA VAL A 71 -21.47 6.42 -30.02
C VAL A 71 -22.44 6.23 -28.87
N VAL A 72 -22.37 7.14 -27.91
CA VAL A 72 -23.08 7.09 -26.63
C VAL A 72 -23.98 8.32 -26.56
N ASP A 73 -25.29 8.11 -26.44
CA ASP A 73 -26.26 9.17 -26.14
C ASP A 73 -26.02 9.68 -24.72
N ILE A 74 -25.82 10.98 -24.59
CA ILE A 74 -25.62 11.70 -23.34
C ILE A 74 -26.64 12.83 -23.16
N SER A 75 -27.74 12.79 -23.91
CA SER A 75 -28.82 13.78 -23.83
C SER A 75 -29.45 13.80 -22.43
N ASP A 76 -29.51 12.64 -21.78
CA ASP A 76 -29.56 12.54 -20.32
C ASP A 76 -28.17 12.10 -19.82
N PRO A 77 -27.33 13.03 -19.35
CA PRO A 77 -25.96 12.71 -18.95
C PRO A 77 -25.90 11.80 -17.73
N THR A 78 -26.98 11.70 -16.93
CA THR A 78 -27.02 10.81 -15.75
C THR A 78 -27.21 9.35 -16.13
N LEU A 79 -27.64 9.09 -17.37
CA LEU A 79 -27.93 7.76 -17.91
C LEU A 79 -27.37 7.64 -19.33
N PRO A 80 -26.04 7.63 -19.52
CA PRO A 80 -25.45 7.51 -20.84
C PRO A 80 -25.70 6.13 -21.44
N ILE A 81 -26.20 6.10 -22.68
CA ILE A 81 -26.65 4.87 -23.36
C ILE A 81 -25.87 4.68 -24.66
N ARG A 82 -25.33 3.48 -24.88
CA ARG A 82 -24.68 3.14 -26.16
C ARG A 82 -25.71 2.97 -27.27
N GLU A 83 -25.69 3.85 -28.25
CA GLU A 83 -26.54 3.81 -29.45
C GLU A 83 -25.89 3.03 -30.60
N TYR A 84 -24.55 3.06 -30.67
CA TYR A 84 -23.82 2.42 -31.75
C TYR A 84 -22.47 1.87 -31.28
N GLY A 85 -21.98 0.85 -31.98
CA GLY A 85 -20.57 0.52 -31.95
C GLY A 85 -20.12 -0.12 -33.25
N PHE A 86 -19.19 0.54 -33.92
CA PHE A 86 -18.53 0.00 -35.11
C PHE A 86 -17.34 -0.84 -34.67
N TYR A 87 -17.35 -2.13 -34.99
CA TYR A 87 -16.20 -3.00 -34.77
C TYR A 87 -15.27 -2.89 -35.98
N GLY A 88 -14.15 -2.19 -35.79
CA GLY A 88 -13.05 -2.17 -36.75
C GLY A 88 -12.38 -3.54 -36.75
N GLY A 89 -11.92 -4.00 -37.92
CA GLY A 89 -11.27 -5.31 -38.04
C GLY A 89 -9.95 -5.40 -37.26
N ASN A 90 -9.34 -4.27 -36.90
CA ASN A 90 -8.05 -4.20 -36.20
C ASN A 90 -8.20 -3.67 -34.77
N ARG A 91 -7.47 -4.29 -33.84
CA ARG A 91 -7.34 -3.84 -32.46
C ARG A 91 -6.20 -2.83 -32.34
N THR A 92 -6.46 -1.60 -31.95
CA THR A 92 -5.48 -0.51 -31.78
C THR A 92 -5.77 0.33 -30.55
N ILE A 93 -4.75 0.95 -29.96
CA ILE A 93 -4.93 1.86 -28.83
C ILE A 93 -5.04 3.33 -29.27
N TRP A 94 -4.76 3.64 -30.54
CA TRP A 94 -4.82 5.00 -31.07
C TRP A 94 -5.90 5.08 -32.14
N ARG A 95 -7.01 5.74 -31.78
CA ARG A 95 -8.08 6.14 -32.69
C ARG A 95 -8.32 7.63 -32.52
N ASP A 96 -8.72 8.26 -33.59
CA ASP A 96 -9.14 9.66 -33.57
C ASP A 96 -10.34 9.84 -34.50
N PHE A 97 -11.19 10.79 -34.16
CA PHE A 97 -12.42 11.06 -34.88
C PHE A 97 -12.88 12.52 -34.70
N LYS A 98 -13.49 13.04 -35.77
CA LYS A 98 -14.01 14.41 -35.85
C LYS A 98 -15.36 14.43 -36.55
N THR A 99 -16.15 15.45 -36.27
CA THR A 99 -17.50 15.61 -36.80
C THR A 99 -17.61 16.85 -37.69
N TYR A 100 -18.39 16.75 -38.77
CA TYR A 100 -18.76 17.89 -39.60
C TYR A 100 -20.16 17.69 -40.19
N GLY A 101 -21.07 18.62 -39.87
CA GLY A 101 -22.50 18.40 -40.06
C GLY A 101 -22.96 17.14 -39.33
N ASP A 102 -23.75 16.31 -40.01
CA ASP A 102 -24.24 15.04 -39.46
C ASP A 102 -23.28 13.86 -39.74
N TYR A 103 -22.03 14.11 -40.11
CA TYR A 103 -21.05 13.06 -40.45
C TYR A 103 -19.94 12.96 -39.41
N MET A 104 -19.55 11.72 -39.10
CA MET A 104 -18.37 11.38 -38.31
C MET A 104 -17.30 10.78 -39.23
N TYR A 105 -16.07 11.26 -39.06
CA TYR A 105 -14.87 10.77 -39.73
C TYR A 105 -13.98 10.13 -38.68
N GLY A 106 -13.46 8.94 -38.95
CA GLY A 106 -12.63 8.21 -38.00
C GLY A 106 -11.41 7.58 -38.65
N VAL A 107 -10.28 7.63 -37.97
CA VAL A 107 -9.01 7.00 -38.36
C VAL A 107 -8.43 6.19 -37.20
N CYS A 108 -7.36 5.46 -37.47
CA CYS A 108 -6.53 4.88 -36.43
C CYS A 108 -5.06 4.81 -36.86
N ASP A 109 -4.19 4.73 -35.86
CA ASP A 109 -2.78 4.38 -36.03
C ASP A 109 -2.53 2.93 -35.60
N ASN A 110 -1.37 2.38 -35.96
CA ASN A 110 -0.98 1.00 -35.72
C ASN A 110 -2.07 -0.02 -36.13
N CYS A 111 -2.77 0.34 -37.21
CA CYS A 111 -3.88 -0.38 -37.82
C CYS A 111 -3.77 -0.25 -39.35
N ASN A 112 -4.68 -0.89 -40.10
CA ASN A 112 -4.81 -0.71 -41.55
C ASN A 112 -6.31 -0.63 -41.90
N GLU A 113 -6.92 0.52 -41.61
CA GLU A 113 -8.37 0.74 -41.75
C GLU A 113 -8.71 1.92 -42.68
N GLY A 114 -7.75 2.81 -42.96
CA GLY A 114 -7.97 4.01 -43.76
C GLY A 114 -8.88 5.03 -43.07
N LEU A 115 -9.60 5.81 -43.87
CA LEU A 115 -10.60 6.78 -43.39
C LEU A 115 -11.99 6.13 -43.39
N HIS A 116 -12.61 6.05 -42.21
CA HIS A 116 -14.01 5.67 -42.04
C HIS A 116 -14.93 6.88 -42.02
N ILE A 117 -16.10 6.76 -42.65
CA ILE A 117 -17.11 7.83 -42.69
C ILE A 117 -18.46 7.24 -42.32
N PHE A 118 -19.14 7.91 -41.39
CA PHE A 118 -20.44 7.51 -40.86
C PHE A 118 -21.43 8.66 -40.99
N ASP A 119 -22.65 8.34 -41.40
CA ASP A 119 -23.79 9.24 -41.42
C ASP A 119 -24.60 9.06 -40.13
N MET A 120 -24.76 10.14 -39.38
CA MET A 120 -25.45 10.22 -38.10
C MET A 120 -26.76 11.01 -38.18
N SER A 121 -27.21 11.40 -39.39
CA SER A 121 -28.37 12.29 -39.57
C SER A 121 -29.71 11.66 -39.15
N ALA A 122 -29.73 10.35 -38.90
CA ALA A 122 -30.92 9.62 -38.49
C ALA A 122 -31.17 9.66 -36.97
N LEU A 123 -30.15 10.01 -36.18
CA LEU A 123 -30.30 10.17 -34.73
C LEU A 123 -31.31 11.28 -34.41
N PRO A 124 -32.09 11.14 -33.32
CA PRO A 124 -32.10 10.05 -32.34
C PRO A 124 -33.01 8.88 -32.77
N SER A 125 -33.76 9.04 -33.87
CA SER A 125 -34.89 8.16 -34.22
C SER A 125 -34.54 6.98 -35.13
N GLY A 126 -33.30 6.91 -35.59
CA GLY A 126 -32.80 5.91 -36.52
C GLY A 126 -31.33 5.58 -36.30
N ASN A 127 -30.76 4.77 -37.19
CA ASN A 127 -29.44 4.17 -36.99
C ASN A 127 -28.33 4.97 -37.68
N ILE A 128 -27.17 5.00 -37.04
CA ILE A 128 -25.91 5.44 -37.66
C ILE A 128 -25.54 4.48 -38.79
N THR A 129 -25.17 5.03 -39.94
CA THR A 129 -24.81 4.25 -41.14
C THR A 129 -23.35 4.48 -41.49
N HIS A 130 -22.56 3.40 -41.57
CA HIS A 130 -21.21 3.47 -42.14
C HIS A 130 -21.31 3.61 -43.67
N VAL A 131 -20.91 4.76 -44.20
CA VAL A 131 -21.12 5.13 -45.62
C VAL A 131 -19.90 4.91 -46.51
N ALA A 132 -18.68 4.96 -45.96
CA ALA A 132 -17.46 4.74 -46.73
C ALA A 132 -16.28 4.28 -45.87
N THR A 133 -15.42 3.46 -46.46
CA THR A 133 -14.03 3.22 -46.04
C THR A 133 -13.12 3.59 -47.19
N ILE A 134 -12.11 4.42 -46.94
CA ILE A 134 -11.19 4.91 -47.95
C ILE A 134 -9.76 4.62 -47.51
N ASP A 135 -9.18 3.57 -48.07
CA ASP A 135 -7.81 3.11 -47.83
C ASP A 135 -6.81 3.61 -48.90
N THR A 136 -7.32 4.25 -49.96
CA THR A 136 -6.51 4.76 -51.07
C THR A 136 -5.84 6.10 -50.78
N PHE A 137 -6.30 6.85 -49.78
CA PHE A 137 -5.66 8.11 -49.35
C PHE A 137 -4.47 7.83 -48.43
N PHE A 138 -4.66 6.88 -47.51
CA PHE A 138 -3.72 6.29 -46.57
C PHE A 138 -4.38 5.03 -46.01
N THR A 139 -3.59 4.11 -45.44
CA THR A 139 -4.14 2.95 -44.71
C THR A 139 -4.20 3.20 -43.20
N ARG A 140 -3.48 4.20 -42.70
CA ARG A 140 -3.53 4.66 -41.31
C ARG A 140 -3.16 6.14 -41.22
N ALA A 141 -3.67 6.81 -40.19
CA ALA A 141 -3.31 8.17 -39.81
C ALA A 141 -3.41 8.30 -38.29
N HIS A 142 -2.54 9.11 -37.70
CA HIS A 142 -2.45 9.26 -36.25
C HIS A 142 -3.56 10.16 -35.71
N ASN A 143 -3.80 11.28 -36.37
CA ASN A 143 -4.79 12.28 -35.97
C ASN A 143 -5.45 12.90 -37.21
N ILE A 144 -6.67 13.41 -37.06
CA ILE A 144 -7.38 14.20 -38.06
C ILE A 144 -7.97 15.48 -37.46
N TYR A 145 -7.99 16.53 -38.27
CA TYR A 145 -8.71 17.77 -37.96
C TYR A 145 -9.58 18.20 -39.13
N ILE A 146 -10.70 18.87 -38.85
CA ILE A 146 -11.60 19.39 -39.87
C ILE A 146 -11.69 20.90 -39.74
N ASP A 147 -11.22 21.62 -40.77
CA ASP A 147 -11.54 23.02 -40.93
C ASP A 147 -12.97 23.15 -41.47
N THR A 148 -13.89 23.43 -40.57
CA THR A 148 -15.32 23.53 -40.87
C THR A 148 -15.67 24.72 -41.78
N SER A 149 -14.80 25.73 -41.86
CA SER A 149 -15.02 26.92 -42.70
C SER A 149 -14.78 26.61 -44.19
N THR A 150 -13.83 25.72 -44.47
CA THR A 150 -13.43 25.33 -45.84
C THR A 150 -13.86 23.92 -46.21
N GLN A 151 -14.42 23.16 -45.27
CA GLN A 151 -14.88 21.77 -45.46
C GLN A 151 -13.73 20.87 -45.92
N LYS A 152 -12.57 21.04 -45.28
CA LYS A 152 -11.36 20.25 -45.54
C LYS A 152 -11.00 19.45 -44.29
N LEU A 153 -10.72 18.17 -44.49
CA LEU A 153 -10.11 17.30 -43.50
C LEU A 153 -8.59 17.25 -43.72
N TYR A 154 -7.83 17.34 -42.64
CA TYR A 154 -6.38 17.26 -42.61
C TYR A 154 -6.00 16.04 -41.77
N ALA A 155 -5.28 15.09 -42.36
CA ALA A 155 -4.80 13.91 -41.65
C ALA A 155 -3.30 14.02 -41.39
N ALA A 156 -2.92 13.89 -40.11
CA ALA A 156 -1.56 13.94 -39.60
C ALA A 156 -1.02 12.53 -39.28
N GLY A 157 0.30 12.38 -39.33
CA GLY A 157 0.98 11.11 -39.07
C GLY A 157 0.53 9.95 -39.98
N SER A 158 0.11 10.26 -41.21
CA SER A 158 -0.36 9.26 -42.16
C SER A 158 0.80 8.44 -42.73
N ASN A 159 0.54 7.20 -43.17
CA ASN A 159 1.61 6.40 -43.78
C ASN A 159 1.98 6.82 -45.22
N THR A 160 1.24 7.75 -45.82
CA THR A 160 1.51 8.29 -47.17
C THR A 160 2.19 9.66 -47.11
N ALA A 161 1.84 10.49 -46.13
CA ALA A 161 2.57 11.71 -45.75
C ALA A 161 2.86 11.68 -44.24
N VAL A 162 4.06 11.21 -43.88
CA VAL A 162 4.50 11.10 -42.48
C VAL A 162 5.02 12.45 -41.98
N GLU A 163 5.72 13.19 -42.83
CA GLU A 163 6.35 14.48 -42.50
C GLU A 163 5.47 15.68 -42.91
N GLY A 164 4.16 15.44 -43.02
CA GLY A 164 3.20 16.48 -43.34
C GLY A 164 1.75 16.03 -43.22
N LEU A 165 0.93 16.44 -44.19
CA LEU A 165 -0.53 16.32 -44.11
C LEU A 165 -1.14 15.76 -45.40
N VAL A 166 -2.14 14.90 -45.24
CA VAL A 166 -3.06 14.56 -46.34
C VAL A 166 -4.28 15.47 -46.24
N VAL A 167 -4.56 16.25 -47.29
CA VAL A 167 -5.67 17.20 -47.33
C VAL A 167 -6.79 16.65 -48.19
N ILE A 168 -8.00 16.59 -47.64
CA ILE A 168 -9.17 15.93 -48.23
C ILE A 168 -10.35 16.90 -48.23
N ASP A 169 -10.96 17.10 -49.40
CA ASP A 169 -12.25 17.79 -49.54
C ASP A 169 -13.37 16.86 -49.08
N ILE A 170 -14.17 17.34 -48.12
CA ILE A 170 -15.31 16.61 -47.54
C ILE A 170 -16.66 17.31 -47.81
N THR A 171 -16.73 18.23 -48.77
CA THR A 171 -17.98 18.89 -49.19
C THR A 171 -19.06 17.90 -49.61
N THR A 172 -18.64 16.73 -50.11
CA THR A 172 -19.52 15.58 -50.40
C THR A 172 -19.05 14.39 -49.55
N PRO A 173 -19.57 14.22 -48.32
CA PRO A 173 -19.04 13.28 -47.32
C PRO A 173 -18.93 11.82 -47.79
N ASN A 174 -19.84 11.35 -48.64
CA ASN A 174 -19.81 9.97 -49.15
C ASN A 174 -18.87 9.77 -50.36
N ILE A 175 -18.33 10.85 -50.93
CA ILE A 175 -17.38 10.82 -52.06
C ILE A 175 -16.31 11.90 -51.82
N PRO A 176 -15.53 11.83 -50.74
CA PRO A 176 -14.51 12.82 -50.48
C PRO A 176 -13.38 12.71 -51.51
N VAL A 177 -12.64 13.80 -51.69
CA VAL A 177 -11.59 13.90 -52.72
C VAL A 177 -10.29 14.32 -52.07
N ARG A 178 -9.23 13.52 -52.21
CA ARG A 178 -7.88 13.94 -51.81
C ARG A 178 -7.42 15.09 -52.69
N LEU A 179 -7.18 16.25 -52.07
CA LEU A 179 -6.72 17.47 -52.73
C LEU A 179 -5.20 17.48 -52.86
N ALA A 180 -4.50 17.12 -51.79
CA ALA A 180 -3.05 17.17 -51.74
C ALA A 180 -2.48 16.15 -50.73
N GLU A 181 -1.21 15.82 -50.94
CA GLU A 181 -0.33 15.12 -50.01
C GLU A 181 0.87 16.04 -49.86
N ILE A 182 1.04 16.59 -48.65
CA ILE A 182 1.99 17.67 -48.36
C ILE A 182 3.08 17.10 -47.49
N GLU A 183 4.32 17.42 -47.84
CA GLU A 183 5.51 17.16 -47.04
C GLU A 183 6.10 18.52 -46.65
N PHE A 184 6.29 18.74 -45.35
CA PHE A 184 6.88 19.97 -44.84
C PHE A 184 8.40 19.88 -44.79
N ASP A 185 9.05 21.04 -44.80
CA ASP A 185 10.51 21.14 -44.88
C ASP A 185 11.02 22.46 -44.28
N ASP A 186 12.26 22.46 -43.77
CA ASP A 186 12.90 23.64 -43.16
C ASP A 186 13.38 24.66 -44.21
N GLU A 187 13.68 24.21 -45.44
CA GLU A 187 13.94 25.05 -46.62
C GLU A 187 13.02 24.64 -47.78
N ILE A 188 12.41 25.60 -48.50
CA ILE A 188 11.56 25.31 -49.67
C ILE A 188 12.35 24.48 -50.70
N GLY A 189 12.10 23.17 -50.75
CA GLY A 189 12.60 22.24 -51.76
C GLY A 189 13.87 21.45 -51.41
N GLN A 190 14.15 21.14 -50.14
CA GLN A 190 15.29 20.29 -49.70
C GLN A 190 14.89 19.32 -48.58
N PRO A 191 14.21 18.19 -48.86
CA PRO A 191 13.55 17.37 -47.84
C PRO A 191 14.47 17.07 -46.64
N SER A 192 14.19 17.70 -45.51
CA SER A 192 14.86 17.45 -44.24
C SER A 192 14.17 16.30 -43.51
N ALA A 193 14.96 15.32 -43.09
CA ALA A 193 14.44 14.25 -42.24
C ALA A 193 13.93 14.83 -40.90
N ASN A 194 12.83 14.26 -40.40
CA ASN A 194 12.21 14.49 -39.08
C ASN A 194 11.20 15.65 -38.97
N PHE A 195 10.32 15.88 -39.95
CA PHE A 195 9.19 16.83 -39.87
C PHE A 195 7.84 16.17 -39.57
N TYR A 196 7.86 15.14 -38.72
CA TYR A 196 6.65 14.38 -38.38
C TYR A 196 5.59 15.27 -37.73
N VAL A 197 4.39 15.31 -38.31
CA VAL A 197 3.22 15.99 -37.71
C VAL A 197 2.45 14.98 -36.89
N HIS A 198 2.44 15.17 -35.57
CA HIS A 198 1.72 14.33 -34.63
C HIS A 198 0.23 14.71 -34.55
N ASP A 199 -0.03 16.01 -34.40
CA ASP A 199 -1.36 16.59 -34.26
C ASP A 199 -1.46 17.92 -35.01
N VAL A 200 -2.68 18.34 -35.36
CA VAL A 200 -2.92 19.57 -36.12
C VAL A 200 -4.24 20.23 -35.73
N TYR A 201 -4.18 21.55 -35.54
CA TYR A 201 -5.36 22.42 -35.49
C TYR A 201 -5.39 23.29 -36.75
N VAL A 202 -6.54 23.41 -37.43
CA VAL A 202 -6.64 24.22 -38.66
C VAL A 202 -7.80 25.21 -38.60
N LYS A 203 -7.53 26.47 -38.93
CA LYS A 203 -8.56 27.52 -38.97
C LYS A 203 -8.37 28.41 -40.20
N ASN A 204 -9.36 28.44 -41.08
CA ASN A 204 -9.37 29.21 -42.33
C ASN A 204 -8.11 28.94 -43.17
N ASP A 205 -7.83 27.67 -43.46
CA ASP A 205 -6.64 27.21 -44.21
C ASP A 205 -5.28 27.54 -43.55
N THR A 206 -5.24 28.03 -42.31
CA THR A 206 -3.98 28.15 -41.55
C THR A 206 -3.84 26.94 -40.64
N ALA A 207 -2.79 26.14 -40.84
CA ALA A 207 -2.52 24.95 -40.06
C ALA A 207 -1.49 25.22 -38.96
N TYR A 208 -1.86 24.88 -37.74
CA TYR A 208 -1.06 24.98 -36.53
C TYR A 208 -0.67 23.56 -36.15
N CYS A 209 0.54 23.18 -36.52
CA CYS A 209 0.98 21.80 -36.49
C CYS A 209 1.87 21.54 -35.28
N SER A 210 1.60 20.42 -34.61
CA SER A 210 2.44 19.88 -33.56
C SER A 210 3.43 18.89 -34.16
N HIS A 211 4.68 19.31 -34.33
CA HIS A 211 5.72 18.56 -35.07
C HIS A 211 6.59 17.66 -34.18
N GLY A 212 6.07 17.19 -33.03
CA GLY A 212 6.82 16.37 -32.10
C GLY A 212 8.13 17.04 -31.68
N TYR A 213 9.27 16.40 -31.95
CA TYR A 213 10.61 16.90 -31.61
C TYR A 213 11.08 18.13 -32.40
N LYS A 214 10.36 18.58 -33.42
CA LYS A 214 10.69 19.84 -34.09
C LYS A 214 10.07 21.04 -33.38
N GLY A 215 9.04 20.84 -32.57
CA GLY A 215 8.28 21.88 -31.90
C GLY A 215 6.98 22.24 -32.65
N TYR A 216 6.66 23.53 -32.68
CA TYR A 216 5.40 24.07 -33.19
C TYR A 216 5.63 24.89 -34.45
N TYR A 217 4.88 24.60 -35.51
CA TYR A 217 5.00 25.30 -36.80
C TYR A 217 3.62 25.70 -37.32
N VAL A 218 3.54 26.90 -37.88
CA VAL A 218 2.31 27.47 -38.43
C VAL A 218 2.48 27.68 -39.93
N TRP A 219 1.58 27.08 -40.71
CA TRP A 219 1.65 27.05 -42.17
C TRP A 219 0.40 27.69 -42.78
N ASP A 220 0.60 28.53 -43.79
CA ASP A 220 -0.47 28.98 -44.69
C ASP A 220 -0.72 27.92 -45.76
N MET A 221 -1.94 27.37 -45.77
CA MET A 221 -2.36 26.31 -46.70
C MET A 221 -3.47 26.77 -47.66
N ARG A 222 -3.66 28.07 -47.85
CA ARG A 222 -4.67 28.62 -48.78
C ARG A 222 -4.43 28.19 -50.22
N ASP A 223 -3.17 28.15 -50.66
CA ASP A 223 -2.76 27.56 -51.94
C ASP A 223 -1.92 26.30 -51.69
N LEU A 224 -2.53 25.13 -51.90
CA LEU A 224 -1.88 23.84 -51.67
C LEU A 224 -0.68 23.56 -52.62
N ASN A 225 -0.46 24.40 -53.64
CA ASN A 225 0.72 24.33 -54.49
C ASN A 225 1.86 25.26 -54.04
N ASN A 226 1.57 26.17 -53.11
CA ASN A 226 2.51 27.17 -52.58
C ASN A 226 2.22 27.40 -51.09
N ILE A 227 2.65 26.44 -50.28
CA ILE A 227 2.57 26.49 -48.83
C ILE A 227 3.64 27.44 -48.29
N GLU A 228 3.28 28.31 -47.35
CA GLU A 228 4.19 29.28 -46.74
C GLU A 228 4.30 29.06 -45.23
N LEU A 229 5.53 29.08 -44.69
CA LEU A 229 5.75 29.08 -43.25
C LEU A 229 5.46 30.47 -42.67
N LEU A 230 4.61 30.54 -41.66
CA LEU A 230 4.21 31.77 -40.98
C LEU A 230 4.91 31.98 -39.63
N GLY A 231 5.23 30.89 -38.93
CA GLY A 231 5.70 30.92 -37.54
C GLY A 231 6.35 29.59 -37.15
N ASP A 232 7.45 29.62 -36.41
CA ASP A 232 7.99 28.44 -35.73
C ASP A 232 8.47 28.74 -34.30
N TYR A 233 8.26 27.77 -33.41
CA TYR A 233 8.78 27.76 -32.05
C TYR A 233 9.32 26.37 -31.74
N ASN A 234 10.61 26.29 -31.41
CA ASN A 234 11.28 25.04 -31.08
C ASN A 234 11.63 24.98 -29.58
N SER A 235 11.10 23.99 -28.89
CA SER A 235 11.45 23.61 -27.51
C SER A 235 12.16 22.26 -27.53
N PRO A 236 13.08 21.97 -26.58
CA PRO A 236 13.73 20.66 -26.50
C PRO A 236 12.78 19.46 -26.27
N GLY A 237 11.52 19.70 -25.85
CA GLY A 237 10.52 18.65 -25.61
C GLY A 237 9.76 18.19 -26.87
N TYR A 238 9.00 17.11 -26.73
CA TYR A 238 8.14 16.59 -27.79
C TYR A 238 6.77 17.29 -27.79
N ASN A 239 6.50 18.13 -28.79
CA ASN A 239 5.18 18.72 -28.96
C ASN A 239 4.16 17.68 -29.40
N HIS A 240 3.33 17.25 -28.46
CA HIS A 240 2.31 16.25 -28.74
C HIS A 240 1.08 16.87 -29.41
N SER A 241 0.55 17.93 -28.81
CA SER A 241 -0.64 18.63 -29.27
C SER A 241 -0.60 20.09 -28.87
N SER A 242 -1.37 20.88 -29.61
CA SER A 242 -1.44 22.31 -29.42
C SER A 242 -2.81 22.84 -29.79
N TRP A 243 -3.26 23.88 -29.11
CA TRP A 243 -4.53 24.53 -29.40
C TRP A 243 -4.44 26.04 -29.23
N ASN A 244 -5.20 26.79 -30.02
CA ASN A 244 -5.15 28.25 -29.99
C ASN A 244 -6.35 28.82 -29.21
N ASN A 245 -6.18 30.00 -28.62
CA ASN A 245 -7.34 30.73 -28.12
C ASN A 245 -8.26 31.19 -29.28
N ASP A 246 -9.50 31.54 -28.97
CA ASP A 246 -10.51 31.89 -29.98
C ASP A 246 -10.11 33.12 -30.82
N ALA A 247 -9.41 34.07 -30.20
CA ALA A 247 -8.87 35.26 -30.85
C ALA A 247 -7.73 34.93 -31.84
N GLY A 248 -6.99 33.84 -31.60
CA GLY A 248 -5.83 33.44 -32.39
C GLY A 248 -4.54 34.15 -32.01
N ASP A 249 -4.50 34.79 -30.85
CA ASP A 249 -3.36 35.55 -30.34
C ASP A 249 -2.36 34.66 -29.58
N TYR A 250 -2.81 33.52 -29.04
CA TYR A 250 -1.98 32.60 -28.26
C TYR A 250 -2.22 31.15 -28.66
N ALA A 251 -1.14 30.34 -28.59
CA ALA A 251 -1.20 28.89 -28.63
C ALA A 251 -0.75 28.27 -27.30
N TYR A 252 -1.39 27.16 -26.94
CA TYR A 252 -1.11 26.36 -25.76
C TYR A 252 -0.54 25.03 -26.22
N TYR A 253 0.68 24.76 -25.79
CA TYR A 253 1.58 23.76 -26.36
C TYR A 253 1.87 22.70 -25.29
N ALA A 254 1.42 21.46 -25.52
CA ALA A 254 1.64 20.34 -24.61
C ALA A 254 2.90 19.56 -25.00
N GLU A 255 3.85 19.55 -24.06
CA GLU A 255 5.02 18.69 -24.12
C GLU A 255 4.73 17.38 -23.38
N GLU A 256 4.76 16.27 -24.10
CA GLU A 256 4.39 14.97 -23.52
C GLU A 256 5.61 14.11 -23.19
N VAL A 257 6.67 14.20 -24.00
CA VAL A 257 7.83 13.29 -23.90
C VAL A 257 9.13 14.07 -23.66
N PRO A 258 9.95 13.65 -22.67
CA PRO A 258 9.66 12.64 -21.65
C PRO A 258 8.61 13.13 -20.63
N THR A 259 8.09 12.24 -19.78
CA THR A 259 7.09 12.60 -18.74
C THR A 259 7.55 13.80 -17.89
N GLY A 260 6.58 14.55 -17.36
CA GLY A 260 6.87 15.68 -16.47
C GLY A 260 7.24 16.99 -17.16
N GLN A 261 7.08 17.11 -18.49
CA GLN A 261 7.32 18.38 -19.17
C GLN A 261 6.21 19.42 -18.86
N PRO A 262 6.52 20.72 -18.92
CA PRO A 262 5.52 21.76 -18.68
C PRO A 262 4.61 21.99 -19.90
N LEU A 263 3.51 22.72 -19.69
CA LEU A 263 2.78 23.38 -20.75
C LEU A 263 3.47 24.70 -21.11
N ALA A 264 3.49 25.06 -22.40
CA ALA A 264 3.97 26.36 -22.85
C ALA A 264 2.84 27.22 -23.45
N VAL A 265 2.92 28.54 -23.21
CA VAL A 265 2.06 29.55 -23.85
C VAL A 265 2.91 30.31 -24.87
N ILE A 266 2.48 30.30 -26.13
CA ILE A 266 3.21 30.91 -27.25
C ILE A 266 2.40 32.10 -27.78
N ASP A 267 3.07 33.25 -27.93
CA ASP A 267 2.50 34.46 -28.55
C ASP A 267 2.53 34.33 -30.08
N LEU A 268 1.36 34.53 -30.70
CA LEU A 268 1.12 34.47 -32.14
C LEU A 268 0.96 35.85 -32.79
N ALA A 269 1.09 36.96 -32.05
CA ALA A 269 0.82 38.31 -32.55
C ALA A 269 1.64 38.71 -33.78
N ASN A 270 2.85 38.16 -33.96
CA ASN A 270 3.76 38.46 -35.07
C ASN A 270 3.78 37.40 -36.19
N LEU A 271 2.77 36.51 -36.27
CA LEU A 271 2.67 35.51 -37.33
C LEU A 271 2.83 36.13 -38.73
N GLY A 272 3.76 35.57 -39.51
CA GLY A 272 4.09 35.99 -40.87
C GLY A 272 5.11 37.13 -40.98
N HIS A 273 5.56 37.77 -39.88
CA HIS A 273 6.40 38.97 -39.94
C HIS A 273 7.34 39.19 -38.73
N PRO A 274 8.62 38.79 -38.78
CA PRO A 274 9.23 37.73 -39.60
C PRO A 274 8.84 36.33 -39.10
N VAL A 275 9.04 35.31 -39.93
CA VAL A 275 8.58 33.93 -39.73
C VAL A 275 9.08 33.25 -38.43
N ASN A 276 10.13 33.77 -37.79
CA ASN A 276 10.74 33.19 -36.59
C ASN A 276 10.49 34.07 -35.33
N ASP A 277 9.39 34.83 -35.30
CA ASP A 277 9.10 35.81 -34.25
C ASP A 277 7.87 35.48 -33.39
N ILE A 278 7.41 34.21 -33.42
CA ILE A 278 6.52 33.71 -32.36
C ILE A 278 7.38 33.37 -31.13
N GLN A 279 6.93 33.80 -29.95
CA GLN A 279 7.78 33.79 -28.75
C GLN A 279 7.08 33.07 -27.60
N LEU A 280 7.88 32.40 -26.77
CA LEU A 280 7.43 31.86 -25.50
C LEU A 280 7.02 33.01 -24.57
N VAL A 281 5.79 32.96 -24.07
CA VAL A 281 5.28 33.86 -23.03
C VAL A 281 5.68 33.33 -21.66
N THR A 282 5.25 32.10 -21.36
CA THR A 282 5.49 31.43 -20.08
C THR A 282 5.43 29.92 -20.24
N THR A 283 6.02 29.20 -19.30
CA THR A 283 5.77 27.77 -19.10
C THR A 283 5.25 27.55 -17.68
N PHE A 284 4.36 26.57 -17.52
CA PHE A 284 3.82 26.23 -16.22
C PHE A 284 3.50 24.74 -16.13
N LYS A 285 3.39 24.25 -14.90
CA LYS A 285 2.94 22.91 -14.55
C LYS A 285 1.66 23.00 -13.74
N ASP A 286 1.00 21.86 -13.55
CA ASP A 286 -0.03 21.74 -12.52
C ASP A 286 0.51 22.24 -11.17
N PRO A 287 -0.09 23.27 -10.54
CA PRO A 287 0.36 23.80 -9.25
C PRO A 287 0.21 22.80 -8.10
N ILE A 288 -0.74 21.85 -8.16
CA ILE A 288 -0.99 20.86 -7.10
C ILE A 288 0.15 19.83 -7.09
N SER A 289 0.45 19.28 -8.26
CA SER A 289 1.44 18.21 -8.44
C SER A 289 2.78 18.71 -9.00
N ASN A 290 3.11 19.99 -8.78
CA ASN A 290 4.26 20.66 -9.42
C ASN A 290 5.63 20.04 -9.08
N THR A 291 5.73 19.30 -7.96
CA THR A 291 6.95 18.63 -7.51
C THR A 291 7.15 17.28 -8.19
N SER A 292 6.10 16.72 -8.80
CA SER A 292 6.18 15.46 -9.52
C SER A 292 6.95 15.59 -10.83
N THR A 293 7.77 14.58 -11.12
CA THR A 293 8.50 14.45 -12.37
C THR A 293 7.75 13.70 -13.44
N ASP A 294 6.54 13.20 -13.15
CA ASP A 294 5.82 12.29 -14.03
C ASP A 294 4.43 12.79 -14.47
N VAL A 295 3.99 13.93 -13.92
CA VAL A 295 2.73 14.60 -14.31
C VAL A 295 2.91 15.30 -15.65
N THR A 296 2.11 14.91 -16.63
CA THR A 296 2.32 15.26 -18.04
C THR A 296 1.05 15.84 -18.65
N PRO A 297 1.09 17.06 -19.22
CA PRO A 297 -0.07 17.64 -19.90
C PRO A 297 -0.34 16.91 -21.23
N HIS A 298 -1.61 16.78 -21.57
CA HIS A 298 -2.05 16.08 -22.78
C HIS A 298 -3.33 16.70 -23.35
N ASN A 299 -3.28 17.14 -24.63
CA ASN A 299 -4.42 17.66 -25.39
C ASN A 299 -5.14 18.86 -24.74
N PRO A 300 -4.56 20.07 -24.84
CA PRO A 300 -5.25 21.29 -24.47
C PRO A 300 -6.39 21.59 -25.44
N PHE A 301 -7.54 22.03 -24.92
CA PHE A 301 -8.60 22.67 -25.68
C PHE A 301 -8.93 24.01 -25.07
N VAL A 302 -9.04 25.06 -25.89
CA VAL A 302 -9.40 26.40 -25.43
C VAL A 302 -10.74 26.82 -26.02
N LYS A 303 -11.59 27.41 -25.16
CA LYS A 303 -12.88 27.97 -25.51
C LYS A 303 -13.18 29.13 -24.56
N ASN A 304 -13.46 30.32 -25.10
CA ASN A 304 -13.80 31.54 -24.36
C ASN A 304 -12.79 31.88 -23.25
N ASP A 305 -11.49 31.94 -23.59
CA ASP A 305 -10.39 32.21 -22.64
C ASP A 305 -10.34 31.24 -21.45
N THR A 306 -10.90 30.04 -21.62
CA THR A 306 -10.81 28.94 -20.65
C THR A 306 -10.15 27.75 -21.33
N MET A 307 -9.10 27.21 -20.70
CA MET A 307 -8.42 26.01 -21.17
C MET A 307 -8.91 24.79 -20.40
N TYR A 308 -9.16 23.71 -21.14
CA TYR A 308 -9.52 22.39 -20.67
C TYR A 308 -8.36 21.47 -21.07
N LEU A 309 -7.64 20.94 -20.08
CA LEU A 309 -6.42 20.18 -20.31
C LEU A 309 -6.50 18.83 -19.61
N SER A 310 -6.36 17.74 -20.38
CA SER A 310 -6.17 16.41 -19.82
C SER A 310 -4.72 16.26 -19.34
N TYR A 311 -4.53 15.51 -18.26
CA TYR A 311 -3.27 15.42 -17.53
C TYR A 311 -2.97 13.99 -17.11
N TYR A 312 -3.43 13.00 -17.90
CA TYR A 312 -3.25 11.59 -17.61
C TYR A 312 -3.68 11.24 -16.17
N GLU A 313 -2.75 10.73 -15.36
CA GLU A 313 -3.01 10.25 -14.00
C GLU A 313 -3.34 11.39 -13.03
N ASP A 314 -3.10 12.65 -13.42
CA ASP A 314 -3.45 13.84 -12.67
C ASP A 314 -4.83 14.42 -13.08
N GLY A 315 -5.52 13.69 -13.97
CA GLY A 315 -6.92 13.90 -14.30
C GLY A 315 -7.16 15.06 -15.26
N MET A 316 -8.24 15.79 -15.03
CA MET A 316 -8.67 16.92 -15.86
C MET A 316 -8.45 18.23 -15.12
N LYS A 317 -7.82 19.21 -15.78
CA LYS A 317 -7.59 20.55 -15.23
C LYS A 317 -8.24 21.62 -16.10
N VAL A 318 -8.73 22.68 -15.45
CA VAL A 318 -9.36 23.83 -16.12
C VAL A 318 -8.66 25.11 -15.66
N TYR A 319 -8.22 25.92 -16.62
CA TYR A 319 -7.49 27.17 -16.36
C TYR A 319 -8.21 28.38 -16.95
N ASP A 320 -8.25 29.49 -16.20
CA ASP A 320 -8.56 30.82 -16.72
C ASP A 320 -7.33 31.40 -17.43
N LEU A 321 -7.54 31.87 -18.66
CA LEU A 321 -6.52 32.41 -19.55
C LEU A 321 -6.62 33.93 -19.70
N SER A 322 -7.39 34.61 -18.85
CA SER A 322 -7.51 36.07 -18.83
C SER A 322 -6.16 36.79 -18.66
N ASN A 323 -5.17 36.12 -18.04
CA ASN A 323 -3.77 36.53 -18.02
C ASN A 323 -2.85 35.43 -18.62
N PRO A 324 -2.40 35.55 -19.88
CA PRO A 324 -1.58 34.54 -20.53
C PRO A 324 -0.17 34.39 -19.94
N GLU A 325 0.32 35.37 -19.15
CA GLU A 325 1.61 35.27 -18.45
C GLU A 325 1.52 34.42 -17.18
N ALA A 326 0.32 34.27 -16.61
CA ALA A 326 0.05 33.46 -15.42
C ALA A 326 -1.37 32.86 -15.49
N PRO A 327 -1.57 31.79 -16.28
CA PRO A 327 -2.81 31.02 -16.28
C PRO A 327 -3.14 30.51 -14.88
N ASP A 328 -4.39 30.67 -14.46
CA ASP A 328 -4.85 30.33 -13.10
C ASP A 328 -5.71 29.08 -13.13
N MET A 329 -5.42 28.07 -12.29
CA MET A 329 -6.26 26.88 -12.24
C MET A 329 -7.54 27.20 -11.47
N ILE A 330 -8.69 27.00 -12.11
CA ILE A 330 -10.00 27.33 -11.54
C ILE A 330 -10.87 26.12 -11.23
N ALA A 331 -10.50 24.95 -11.77
CA ALA A 331 -11.23 23.71 -11.53
C ALA A 331 -10.36 22.49 -11.86
N TYR A 332 -10.57 21.38 -11.17
CA TYR A 332 -9.98 20.10 -11.53
C TYR A 332 -10.88 18.93 -11.13
N TYR A 333 -10.67 17.79 -11.78
CA TYR A 333 -11.33 16.53 -11.44
C TYR A 333 -10.37 15.39 -11.73
N ASP A 334 -9.98 14.65 -10.69
CA ASP A 334 -9.20 13.43 -10.87
C ASP A 334 -10.11 12.34 -11.48
N THR A 335 -9.66 11.68 -12.54
CA THR A 335 -10.37 10.51 -13.11
C THR A 335 -9.70 9.19 -12.77
N TYR A 336 -8.52 9.22 -12.14
CA TYR A 336 -7.64 8.10 -11.90
C TYR A 336 -7.10 8.08 -10.44
N PRO A 337 -7.95 7.75 -9.45
CA PRO A 337 -7.56 7.76 -8.04
C PRO A 337 -6.61 6.61 -7.64
N ASP A 338 -6.29 5.69 -8.56
CA ASP A 338 -5.49 4.50 -8.28
C ASP A 338 -4.03 4.80 -7.94
N ASN A 339 -3.53 5.99 -8.30
CA ASN A 339 -2.13 6.37 -8.11
C ASN A 339 -1.81 6.75 -6.64
N GLY A 340 -2.82 7.08 -5.82
CA GLY A 340 -2.62 7.56 -4.45
C GLY A 340 -1.65 8.76 -4.34
N GLY A 341 -1.58 9.61 -5.37
CA GLY A 341 -0.63 10.73 -5.47
C GLY A 341 0.77 10.36 -5.98
N SER A 342 1.01 9.10 -6.37
CA SER A 342 2.28 8.62 -6.92
C SER A 342 2.16 8.29 -8.41
N TYR A 343 2.66 9.20 -9.25
CA TYR A 343 2.46 9.18 -10.70
C TYR A 343 3.44 8.25 -11.42
N ASN A 344 2.93 7.48 -12.40
CA ASN A 344 3.69 6.47 -13.15
C ASN A 344 3.59 6.65 -14.68
N GLY A 345 2.99 7.74 -15.16
CA GLY A 345 3.01 8.15 -16.56
C GLY A 345 1.63 8.29 -17.19
N TYR A 346 1.36 7.50 -18.22
CA TYR A 346 0.32 7.78 -19.23
C TYR A 346 -1.05 7.13 -18.97
N ASN A 347 -1.43 6.78 -17.73
CA ASN A 347 -2.80 6.28 -17.44
C ASN A 347 -3.76 7.45 -17.16
N GLY A 348 -5.04 7.19 -16.91
CA GLY A 348 -6.00 8.23 -16.52
C GLY A 348 -6.64 9.00 -17.69
N ALA A 349 -6.82 10.31 -17.54
CA ALA A 349 -7.49 11.17 -18.52
C ALA A 349 -6.68 11.28 -19.82
N TRP A 350 -7.12 10.59 -20.88
CA TRP A 350 -6.52 10.64 -22.21
C TRP A 350 -7.03 11.84 -23.01
N GLY A 351 -8.34 11.98 -23.17
CA GLY A 351 -8.91 12.99 -24.06
C GLY A 351 -10.04 13.75 -23.39
N SER A 352 -10.35 14.94 -23.89
CA SER A 352 -11.49 15.73 -23.42
C SER A 352 -12.24 16.42 -24.55
N TYR A 353 -13.50 16.81 -24.31
CA TYR A 353 -14.30 17.57 -25.27
C TYR A 353 -15.18 18.61 -24.54
N PRO A 354 -14.83 19.92 -24.58
CA PRO A 354 -15.54 20.99 -23.86
C PRO A 354 -16.57 21.77 -24.72
N PHE A 355 -16.85 21.34 -25.95
CA PHE A 355 -17.53 22.21 -26.93
C PHE A 355 -19.06 22.15 -26.90
N PHE A 356 -19.68 21.29 -26.10
CA PHE A 356 -21.14 21.24 -25.98
C PHE A 356 -21.76 22.56 -25.53
N ALA A 357 -22.92 22.88 -26.09
CA ALA A 357 -23.69 24.07 -25.72
C ALA A 357 -24.34 23.93 -24.34
N SER A 358 -24.62 22.69 -23.92
CA SER A 358 -25.08 22.39 -22.56
C SER A 358 -24.04 22.74 -21.48
N GLY A 359 -22.76 22.87 -21.86
CA GLY A 359 -21.63 22.96 -20.93
C GLY A 359 -21.23 21.60 -20.34
N ASN A 360 -21.70 20.48 -20.90
CA ASN A 360 -21.16 19.16 -20.58
C ASN A 360 -19.70 19.07 -21.07
N LEU A 361 -18.80 18.65 -20.18
CA LEU A 361 -17.42 18.32 -20.50
C LEU A 361 -17.30 16.79 -20.56
N LEU A 362 -16.81 16.27 -21.68
CA LEU A 362 -16.46 14.85 -21.78
C LEU A 362 -15.00 14.67 -21.41
N ILE A 363 -14.70 13.58 -20.71
CA ILE A 363 -13.33 13.11 -20.46
C ILE A 363 -13.30 11.61 -20.74
N SER A 364 -12.42 11.17 -21.61
CA SER A 364 -12.12 9.75 -21.77
C SER A 364 -10.95 9.38 -20.88
N ASP A 365 -11.20 8.45 -19.97
CA ASP A 365 -10.19 7.81 -19.14
C ASP A 365 -9.80 6.45 -19.73
N ILE A 366 -8.49 6.18 -19.83
CA ILE A 366 -7.90 4.95 -20.39
C ILE A 366 -8.56 3.68 -19.84
N LYS A 367 -8.86 3.68 -18.53
CA LYS A 367 -9.35 2.54 -17.78
C LYS A 367 -10.82 2.70 -17.40
N TYR A 368 -11.20 3.91 -16.99
CA TYR A 368 -12.50 4.21 -16.39
C TYR A 368 -13.55 4.75 -17.38
N GLY A 369 -13.22 4.81 -18.66
CA GLY A 369 -14.17 5.10 -19.74
C GLY A 369 -14.57 6.56 -19.80
N LEU A 370 -15.79 6.81 -20.25
CA LEU A 370 -16.28 8.17 -20.46
C LEU A 370 -16.84 8.73 -19.15
N ASN A 371 -16.26 9.84 -18.68
CA ASN A 371 -16.79 10.67 -17.61
C ASN A 371 -17.46 11.91 -18.22
N ILE A 372 -18.64 12.26 -17.70
CA ILE A 372 -19.39 13.46 -18.09
C ILE A 372 -19.40 14.40 -16.89
N ILE A 373 -18.72 15.53 -17.03
CA ILE A 373 -18.47 16.48 -15.95
C ILE A 373 -19.18 17.82 -16.21
N LYS A 374 -19.61 18.48 -15.14
CA LYS A 374 -19.95 19.90 -15.13
C LYS A 374 -18.87 20.68 -14.39
N VAL A 375 -18.32 21.70 -15.05
CA VAL A 375 -17.57 22.74 -14.36
C VAL A 375 -18.57 23.67 -13.70
N GLN A 376 -18.49 23.79 -12.38
CA GLN A 376 -19.32 24.69 -11.59
C GLN A 376 -18.80 26.11 -11.78
N GLN A 377 -19.64 26.99 -12.33
CA GLN A 377 -19.35 28.43 -12.38
C GLN A 377 -20.09 29.12 -11.24
N CYS A 378 -19.35 29.64 -10.27
CA CYS A 378 -19.94 30.38 -9.16
C CYS A 378 -19.63 31.87 -9.27
N ALA A 379 -20.69 32.68 -9.25
CA ALA A 379 -20.58 34.13 -9.30
C ALA A 379 -19.89 34.74 -8.06
N SER A 380 -19.79 33.98 -6.97
CA SER A 380 -19.11 34.37 -5.73
C SER A 380 -18.62 33.10 -5.02
N PRO A 381 -17.40 32.64 -5.30
CA PRO A 381 -16.86 31.46 -4.63
C PRO A 381 -16.57 31.77 -3.15
N THR A 382 -16.64 30.73 -2.31
CA THR A 382 -16.39 30.79 -0.87
C THR A 382 -14.96 30.33 -0.60
N THR A 383 -14.28 30.97 0.34
CA THR A 383 -12.98 30.51 0.82
C THR A 383 -13.18 29.44 1.89
N TYR A 384 -12.56 28.28 1.68
CA TYR A 384 -12.49 27.16 2.60
C TYR A 384 -11.02 26.97 3.04
N TYR A 385 -10.80 26.36 4.19
CA TYR A 385 -9.51 26.21 4.85
C TYR A 385 -9.28 24.73 5.09
N LYS A 386 -8.06 24.25 4.88
CA LYS A 386 -7.73 22.82 5.00
C LYS A 386 -7.96 22.39 6.45
N ASP A 387 -8.61 21.24 6.62
CA ASP A 387 -8.90 20.56 7.89
C ASP A 387 -8.18 19.22 7.84
N ALA A 388 -6.94 19.18 8.33
CA ALA A 388 -6.06 18.03 8.13
C ALA A 388 -6.25 16.91 9.18
N ASP A 389 -6.73 17.23 10.37
CA ASP A 389 -7.03 16.26 11.44
C ASP A 389 -8.51 15.83 11.51
N GLY A 390 -9.42 16.57 10.87
CA GLY A 390 -10.83 16.25 10.71
C GLY A 390 -11.74 16.72 11.84
N ASP A 391 -11.35 17.72 12.63
CA ASP A 391 -12.12 18.23 13.77
C ASP A 391 -13.19 19.28 13.40
N GLY A 392 -13.16 19.79 12.16
CA GLY A 392 -14.10 20.78 11.63
C GLY A 392 -13.61 22.25 11.69
N TYR A 393 -12.37 22.47 12.12
CA TYR A 393 -11.62 23.72 12.04
C TYR A 393 -10.52 23.55 10.98
N GLY A 394 -9.93 24.65 10.53
CA GLY A 394 -8.91 24.56 9.49
C GLY A 394 -7.88 25.67 9.53
N ASP A 395 -6.73 25.43 8.91
CA ASP A 395 -5.58 26.35 8.91
C ASP A 395 -5.86 27.62 8.08
N TYR A 396 -5.84 28.78 8.74
CA TYR A 396 -5.96 30.10 8.12
C TYR A 396 -5.02 30.34 6.92
N ASN A 397 -3.84 29.75 6.94
CA ASN A 397 -2.79 29.96 5.92
C ASN A 397 -2.93 29.02 4.71
N ILE A 398 -3.70 27.93 4.84
CA ILE A 398 -3.91 26.94 3.78
C ILE A 398 -5.38 26.98 3.39
N PHE A 399 -5.68 27.77 2.36
CA PHE A 399 -7.05 28.00 1.93
C PHE A 399 -7.22 27.79 0.42
N GLU A 400 -8.45 27.44 0.05
CA GLU A 400 -8.90 27.27 -1.33
C GLU A 400 -10.22 27.99 -1.55
N THR A 401 -10.42 28.54 -2.75
CA THR A 401 -11.65 29.26 -3.08
C THR A 401 -12.49 28.43 -4.06
N SER A 402 -13.68 28.01 -3.61
CA SER A 402 -14.50 27.04 -4.32
C SER A 402 -16.00 27.38 -4.29
N CYS A 403 -16.73 26.81 -5.22
CA CYS A 403 -18.19 26.81 -5.32
C CYS A 403 -18.89 26.05 -4.21
N SER A 404 -18.27 24.95 -3.79
CA SER A 404 -18.72 24.03 -2.76
C SER A 404 -17.53 23.59 -1.94
N GLU A 405 -17.79 23.14 -0.71
CA GLU A 405 -16.78 22.64 0.21
C GLU A 405 -15.92 21.55 -0.45
N PRO A 406 -14.62 21.82 -0.71
CA PRO A 406 -13.69 20.82 -1.20
C PRO A 406 -13.50 19.70 -0.16
N ASN A 407 -13.06 18.53 -0.60
CA ASN A 407 -12.82 17.41 0.32
C ASN A 407 -11.62 17.72 1.23
N GLY A 408 -11.78 17.60 2.55
CA GLY A 408 -10.73 17.93 3.53
C GLY A 408 -10.53 19.43 3.78
N TYR A 409 -11.54 20.24 3.47
CA TYR A 409 -11.56 21.67 3.75
C TYR A 409 -12.88 22.07 4.42
N VAL A 410 -12.84 23.05 5.31
CA VAL A 410 -14.00 23.58 6.05
C VAL A 410 -14.08 25.10 5.93
N ILE A 411 -15.21 25.69 6.28
CA ILE A 411 -15.37 27.16 6.22
C ILE A 411 -14.70 27.89 7.39
N ASN A 412 -14.46 27.17 8.49
CA ASN A 412 -13.87 27.72 9.69
C ASN A 412 -12.35 27.75 9.56
N ASN A 413 -11.71 28.82 10.01
CA ASN A 413 -10.29 29.08 9.82
C ASN A 413 -9.55 29.37 11.12
N SER A 414 -10.11 28.88 12.22
CA SER A 414 -9.73 29.28 13.57
C SER A 414 -8.86 28.24 14.27
N ASP A 415 -8.34 27.27 13.51
CA ASP A 415 -7.47 26.22 14.03
C ASP A 415 -6.09 26.78 14.38
N CYS A 416 -5.55 26.35 15.53
CA CYS A 416 -4.20 26.69 15.96
C CYS A 416 -3.16 25.58 15.74
N ASP A 417 -3.59 24.32 15.54
CA ASP A 417 -2.75 23.15 15.23
C ASP A 417 -3.52 22.11 14.39
N ASP A 418 -3.60 22.35 13.06
CA ASP A 418 -4.33 21.54 12.06
C ASP A 418 -3.86 20.06 11.94
N ASP A 419 -2.85 19.64 12.72
CA ASP A 419 -2.35 18.28 12.81
C ASP A 419 -2.83 17.55 14.11
N ASP A 420 -3.66 18.18 14.95
CA ASP A 420 -4.07 17.70 16.27
C ASP A 420 -5.56 17.95 16.59
N ASP A 421 -6.39 16.90 16.46
CA ASP A 421 -7.86 16.93 16.65
C ASP A 421 -8.35 17.30 18.05
N ALA A 422 -7.42 17.52 18.99
CA ALA A 422 -7.67 18.03 20.34
C ALA A 422 -7.44 19.53 20.49
N SER A 423 -6.94 20.22 19.46
CA SER A 423 -6.46 21.60 19.52
C SER A 423 -7.30 22.55 18.63
N TYR A 424 -8.46 22.95 19.14
CA TYR A 424 -9.41 23.81 18.43
C TYR A 424 -10.14 24.81 19.33
N PRO A 425 -10.69 25.91 18.78
CA PRO A 425 -11.46 26.89 19.53
C PRO A 425 -12.53 26.31 20.46
N GLY A 426 -12.30 26.43 21.76
CA GLY A 426 -13.19 25.97 22.82
C GLY A 426 -13.10 24.47 23.14
N ALA A 427 -12.04 23.78 22.73
CA ALA A 427 -11.68 22.48 23.29
C ALA A 427 -11.38 22.60 24.81
N PRO A 428 -11.40 21.51 25.58
CA PRO A 428 -10.90 21.53 26.94
C PRO A 428 -9.39 21.70 26.95
N GLU A 429 -8.90 22.70 27.67
CA GLU A 429 -7.45 22.87 27.87
C GLU A 429 -6.89 21.76 28.76
N LEU A 430 -5.91 21.01 28.23
CA LEU A 430 -5.29 19.88 28.90
C LEU A 430 -3.92 20.28 29.47
N CYS A 431 -3.34 19.39 30.28
CA CYS A 431 -2.03 19.57 30.88
C CYS A 431 -0.95 18.84 30.07
N ASP A 432 -0.81 19.18 28.79
CA ASP A 432 0.06 18.52 27.82
C ASP A 432 1.13 19.44 27.19
N GLY A 433 1.16 20.73 27.56
CA GLY A 433 2.09 21.70 27.00
C GLY A 433 1.59 22.41 25.73
N LYS A 434 0.36 22.15 25.29
CA LYS A 434 -0.26 22.77 24.11
C LYS A 434 -1.24 23.87 24.51
N ASP A 435 -1.77 24.56 23.50
CA ASP A 435 -2.87 25.52 23.59
C ASP A 435 -4.05 24.81 22.92
N ASN A 436 -4.77 23.97 23.67
CA ASN A 436 -5.78 23.09 23.08
C ASN A 436 -7.05 23.87 22.70
N ASP A 437 -7.34 25.00 23.36
CA ASP A 437 -8.56 25.77 23.09
C ASP A 437 -8.35 26.98 22.18
N CYS A 438 -7.12 27.16 21.67
CA CYS A 438 -6.67 28.18 20.75
C CYS A 438 -6.89 29.63 21.24
N ASP A 439 -6.83 29.87 22.55
CA ASP A 439 -6.99 31.21 23.13
C ASP A 439 -5.65 31.98 23.29
N GLY A 440 -4.52 31.29 23.10
CA GLY A 440 -3.16 31.82 23.20
C GLY A 440 -2.50 31.63 24.58
N LEU A 441 -3.13 30.90 25.50
CA LEU A 441 -2.59 30.48 26.78
C LEU A 441 -2.30 28.97 26.77
N THR A 442 -1.53 28.49 27.75
CA THR A 442 -1.19 27.07 27.86
C THR A 442 -1.19 26.63 29.32
N ASP A 443 -1.72 25.44 29.57
CA ASP A 443 -1.66 24.70 30.83
C ASP A 443 -2.04 25.57 32.05
N GLN A 444 -1.19 25.63 33.08
CA GLN A 444 -1.40 26.44 34.29
C GLN A 444 -1.56 27.95 34.06
N ASN A 445 -1.20 28.47 32.87
CA ASN A 445 -1.39 29.87 32.55
C ASN A 445 -2.79 30.14 32.00
N ASP A 446 -3.53 29.10 31.64
CA ASP A 446 -4.86 29.11 31.08
C ASP A 446 -5.95 29.03 32.18
N PRO A 447 -7.02 29.84 32.12
CA PRO A 447 -8.11 29.81 33.10
C PRO A 447 -9.10 28.64 32.95
N ASP A 448 -9.17 28.03 31.77
CA ASP A 448 -10.06 26.94 31.36
C ASP A 448 -9.39 25.55 31.48
N VAL A 449 -8.11 25.50 31.88
CA VAL A 449 -7.34 24.28 32.16
C VAL A 449 -8.08 23.25 33.04
N VAL A 450 -8.12 22.02 32.54
CA VAL A 450 -8.62 20.85 33.25
C VAL A 450 -7.47 20.22 34.02
N TYR A 451 -7.35 20.57 35.30
CA TYR A 451 -6.32 20.03 36.18
C TYR A 451 -6.44 18.52 36.40
N ASN A 452 -5.28 17.85 36.44
CA ASN A 452 -5.16 16.48 36.91
C ASN A 452 -5.39 16.41 38.43
N THR A 453 -5.88 15.27 38.90
CA THR A 453 -5.91 14.94 40.33
C THR A 453 -4.66 14.15 40.67
N TYR A 454 -3.88 14.62 41.64
CA TYR A 454 -2.73 13.93 42.18
C TYR A 454 -2.96 13.56 43.65
N TYR A 455 -2.32 12.50 44.09
CA TYR A 455 -2.51 11.82 45.36
C TYR A 455 -1.22 11.86 46.16
N LEU A 456 -1.29 12.14 47.47
CA LEU A 456 -0.10 12.23 48.32
C LEU A 456 0.59 10.87 48.35
N ASP A 457 1.89 10.86 48.11
CA ASP A 457 2.78 9.70 48.23
C ASP A 457 3.75 10.01 49.39
N ASN A 458 3.36 9.59 50.59
CA ASN A 458 4.01 9.98 51.83
C ASN A 458 5.19 9.06 52.20
N ASP A 459 5.20 7.81 51.74
CA ASP A 459 6.31 6.88 51.94
C ASP A 459 7.27 6.75 50.74
N ASN A 460 6.93 7.36 49.60
CA ASN A 460 7.71 7.48 48.36
C ASN A 460 7.89 6.17 47.59
N ASP A 461 6.84 5.36 47.49
CA ASP A 461 6.83 4.12 46.69
C ASP A 461 6.24 4.27 45.28
N GLY A 462 5.61 5.41 44.99
CA GLY A 462 5.04 5.73 43.68
C GLY A 462 3.53 5.60 43.58
N TYR A 463 2.87 5.11 44.64
CA TYR A 463 1.42 5.05 44.80
C TYR A 463 0.98 6.09 45.83
N GLY A 464 -0.26 6.58 45.75
CA GLY A 464 -0.72 7.63 46.65
C GLY A 464 -2.08 7.36 47.28
N ASP A 465 -2.35 8.03 48.40
CA ASP A 465 -3.61 7.91 49.14
C ASP A 465 -4.77 8.60 48.40
N ALA A 466 -5.73 7.78 47.94
CA ALA A 466 -6.97 8.20 47.27
C ALA A 466 -7.79 9.26 48.05
N SER A 467 -7.62 9.34 49.37
CA SER A 467 -8.31 10.29 50.25
C SER A 467 -7.58 11.64 50.38
N MET A 468 -6.31 11.72 49.98
CA MET A 468 -5.44 12.88 50.12
C MET A 468 -5.05 13.45 48.75
N THR A 469 -5.99 14.18 48.15
CA THR A 469 -5.86 14.70 46.79
C THR A 469 -5.44 16.17 46.71
N THR A 470 -4.84 16.53 45.58
CA THR A 470 -4.63 17.91 45.14
C THR A 470 -4.84 18.03 43.64
N LEU A 471 -5.30 19.20 43.17
CA LEU A 471 -5.42 19.49 41.75
C LEU A 471 -4.20 20.27 41.29
N ALA A 472 -3.53 19.79 40.25
CA ALA A 472 -2.39 20.46 39.63
C ALA A 472 -2.20 20.01 38.19
N CYS A 473 -1.38 20.75 37.45
CA CYS A 473 -1.11 20.42 36.06
C CYS A 473 0.06 19.43 35.91
N LEU A 474 1.11 19.66 36.70
CA LEU A 474 2.24 18.76 36.89
C LEU A 474 2.20 18.19 38.32
N PRO A 475 2.75 16.98 38.55
CA PRO A 475 2.76 16.37 39.88
C PRO A 475 3.45 17.28 40.88
N PRO A 476 2.74 17.74 41.93
CA PRO A 476 3.36 18.47 43.02
C PRO A 476 4.40 17.59 43.74
N THR A 477 5.36 18.22 44.42
CA THR A 477 6.36 17.45 45.18
C THR A 477 5.69 16.60 46.26
N GLY A 478 5.96 15.28 46.24
CA GLY A 478 5.37 14.31 47.15
C GLY A 478 3.97 13.85 46.75
N TYR A 479 3.57 14.04 45.49
CA TYR A 479 2.30 13.58 44.97
C TYR A 479 2.50 12.81 43.65
N VAL A 480 1.67 11.79 43.42
CA VAL A 480 1.68 10.91 42.24
C VAL A 480 0.30 10.84 41.61
N ILE A 481 0.19 10.33 40.37
CA ILE A 481 -1.10 10.26 39.65
C ILE A 481 -1.89 8.98 39.99
N ASP A 482 -1.20 7.97 40.52
CA ASP A 482 -1.77 6.68 40.87
C ASP A 482 -2.34 6.74 42.30
N ASP A 483 -3.59 6.32 42.49
CA ASP A 483 -4.32 6.39 43.76
C ASP A 483 -4.58 5.05 44.41
N THR A 484 -3.82 4.04 44.00
CA THR A 484 -4.09 2.65 44.35
C THR A 484 -3.40 2.18 45.64
N ASP A 485 -2.77 3.09 46.40
CA ASP A 485 -2.10 2.76 47.66
C ASP A 485 -3.10 2.41 48.78
N CYS A 486 -2.90 1.25 49.43
CA CYS A 486 -3.70 0.81 50.57
C CYS A 486 -3.10 1.17 51.95
N ASP A 487 -1.81 1.53 52.05
CA ASP A 487 -1.16 2.10 53.24
C ASP A 487 0.02 3.04 52.89
N ASP A 488 -0.32 4.29 52.57
CA ASP A 488 0.57 5.45 52.28
C ASP A 488 1.51 5.87 53.43
N SER A 489 1.67 5.02 54.44
CA SER A 489 2.66 5.17 55.50
C SER A 489 3.74 4.09 55.49
N ASN A 490 3.64 3.11 54.59
CA ASN A 490 4.51 1.95 54.50
C ASN A 490 4.74 1.48 53.06
N ASN A 491 5.92 1.82 52.51
CA ASN A 491 6.37 1.47 51.16
C ASN A 491 6.54 -0.03 50.84
N MET A 492 6.13 -0.91 51.75
CA MET A 492 6.05 -2.36 51.58
C MET A 492 4.60 -2.84 51.48
N ILE A 493 3.65 -1.92 51.34
CA ILE A 493 2.21 -2.16 51.25
C ILE A 493 1.68 -1.32 50.08
N ASN A 494 1.82 -1.84 48.87
CA ASN A 494 1.41 -1.16 47.65
C ASN A 494 1.13 -2.17 46.53
N PRO A 495 0.37 -1.77 45.50
CA PRO A 495 0.07 -2.61 44.35
C PRO A 495 1.32 -3.25 43.72
N GLY A 496 1.39 -4.58 43.83
CA GLY A 496 2.47 -5.39 43.27
C GLY A 496 3.69 -5.59 44.17
N PHE A 497 3.64 -5.17 45.45
CA PHE A 497 4.63 -5.60 46.44
C PHE A 497 4.44 -7.10 46.76
N PRO A 498 5.51 -7.91 46.95
CA PRO A 498 5.32 -9.33 47.25
C PRO A 498 4.64 -9.57 48.61
N GLU A 499 3.65 -10.46 48.62
CA GLU A 499 2.97 -10.86 49.85
C GLU A 499 3.90 -11.61 50.82
N ILE A 500 3.87 -11.20 52.10
CA ILE A 500 4.69 -11.78 53.16
C ILE A 500 3.81 -12.17 54.35
N CYS A 501 4.23 -13.22 55.09
CA CYS A 501 3.48 -13.75 56.24
C CYS A 501 3.52 -12.82 57.48
N ASP A 502 2.96 -11.62 57.40
CA ASP A 502 2.92 -10.64 58.49
C ASP A 502 1.51 -10.26 58.97
N GLY A 503 0.46 -10.80 58.31
CA GLY A 503 -0.94 -10.53 58.64
C GLY A 503 -1.50 -9.24 58.04
N LEU A 504 -0.77 -8.62 57.12
CA LEU A 504 -1.20 -7.47 56.32
C LEU A 504 -1.43 -7.93 54.87
N ASP A 505 -2.07 -7.09 54.08
CA ASP A 505 -2.26 -7.25 52.64
C ASP A 505 -1.19 -6.36 52.00
N ASN A 506 -0.07 -6.95 51.59
CA ASN A 506 1.08 -6.17 51.15
C ASN A 506 0.95 -5.70 49.70
N ASP A 507 0.19 -6.40 48.87
CA ASP A 507 0.06 -6.11 47.45
C ASP A 507 -1.24 -5.37 47.09
N CYS A 508 -2.05 -5.07 48.10
CA CYS A 508 -3.31 -4.34 48.01
C CYS A 508 -4.38 -5.04 47.14
N ASP A 509 -4.33 -6.36 46.96
CA ASP A 509 -5.29 -7.12 46.16
C ASP A 509 -6.55 -7.55 46.95
N GLY A 510 -6.54 -7.36 48.28
CA GLY A 510 -7.61 -7.69 49.20
C GLY A 510 -7.50 -9.08 49.84
N LEU A 511 -6.44 -9.83 49.55
CA LEU A 511 -6.08 -11.10 50.16
C LEU A 511 -4.97 -10.88 51.20
N VAL A 512 -4.81 -11.84 52.11
CA VAL A 512 -3.84 -11.73 53.21
C VAL A 512 -3.20 -13.10 53.44
N ASP A 513 -1.88 -13.11 53.52
CA ASP A 513 -1.03 -14.25 53.84
C ASP A 513 -1.41 -15.50 53.01
N GLY A 514 -1.73 -16.62 53.67
CA GLY A 514 -2.08 -17.88 53.02
C GLY A 514 -3.45 -17.92 52.34
N ALA A 515 -4.20 -16.80 52.32
CA ALA A 515 -5.35 -16.64 51.44
C ALA A 515 -4.97 -16.09 50.06
N ASP A 516 -3.77 -15.52 49.95
CA ASP A 516 -3.20 -14.97 48.74
C ASP A 516 -2.35 -16.02 48.00
N ALA A 517 -2.52 -16.07 46.68
CA ALA A 517 -1.79 -16.97 45.80
C ALA A 517 -0.36 -16.46 45.49
N ASP A 518 -0.10 -15.17 45.68
CA ASP A 518 1.18 -14.53 45.37
C ASP A 518 2.19 -14.62 46.54
N LEU A 519 1.80 -15.32 47.62
CA LEU A 519 2.66 -15.65 48.76
C LEU A 519 3.87 -16.51 48.35
N THR A 520 5.08 -15.95 48.42
CA THR A 520 6.34 -16.65 48.08
C THR A 520 7.24 -16.94 49.28
N SER A 521 6.83 -16.58 50.50
CA SER A 521 7.76 -16.41 51.62
C SER A 521 8.08 -17.67 52.45
N ILE A 522 7.28 -18.73 52.39
CA ILE A 522 7.57 -20.01 53.09
C ILE A 522 7.19 -21.21 52.21
N GLU A 523 8.20 -21.87 51.66
CA GLU A 523 8.08 -23.10 50.88
C GLU A 523 8.14 -24.35 51.78
N TRP A 524 7.19 -25.27 51.59
CA TRP A 524 7.11 -26.57 52.26
C TRP A 524 7.19 -27.70 51.22
N TYR A 525 7.85 -28.81 51.55
CA TYR A 525 8.07 -29.95 50.67
C TYR A 525 7.23 -31.16 51.13
N GLU A 526 6.56 -31.86 50.23
CA GLU A 526 5.76 -33.06 50.56
C GLU A 526 6.66 -34.15 51.15
N ASP A 527 6.25 -34.73 52.29
CA ASP A 527 6.92 -35.81 53.02
C ASP A 527 5.94 -37.00 53.13
N PHE A 528 5.96 -37.87 52.13
CA PHE A 528 4.93 -38.90 51.95
C PHE A 528 5.16 -40.13 52.83
N ASP A 529 6.40 -40.48 53.14
CA ASP A 529 6.75 -41.61 54.00
C ASP A 529 7.00 -41.25 55.48
N SER A 530 7.00 -39.94 55.79
CA SER A 530 7.07 -39.35 57.13
C SER A 530 8.41 -39.50 57.84
N ASP A 531 9.53 -39.41 57.12
CA ASP A 531 10.88 -39.42 57.70
C ASP A 531 11.42 -38.03 58.11
N GLY A 532 10.77 -36.96 57.66
CA GLY A 532 11.09 -35.58 58.00
C GLY A 532 11.85 -34.78 56.93
N TYR A 533 12.16 -35.39 55.79
CA TYR A 533 12.61 -34.73 54.56
C TYR A 533 11.52 -34.81 53.50
N GLY A 534 11.48 -33.82 52.61
CA GLY A 534 10.47 -33.76 51.57
C GLY A 534 11.06 -33.62 50.18
N LYS A 535 10.24 -33.91 49.18
CA LYS A 535 10.64 -33.95 47.78
C LYS A 535 10.74 -32.57 47.14
N ASP A 536 11.90 -32.24 46.57
CA ASP A 536 12.23 -30.90 46.02
C ASP A 536 11.28 -30.34 44.97
N ASN A 537 10.56 -31.20 44.24
CA ASN A 537 9.70 -30.80 43.14
C ASN A 537 8.20 -30.88 43.45
N VAL A 538 7.83 -31.17 44.70
CA VAL A 538 6.43 -31.12 45.17
C VAL A 538 6.36 -30.16 46.35
N THR A 539 6.12 -28.89 46.04
CA THR A 539 6.13 -27.80 47.03
C THR A 539 4.79 -27.10 47.18
N LEU A 540 4.57 -26.54 48.38
CA LEU A 540 3.45 -25.68 48.73
C LEU A 540 3.95 -24.43 49.44
N TYR A 541 3.39 -23.28 49.10
CA TYR A 541 3.64 -22.02 49.80
C TYR A 541 2.53 -21.79 50.83
N GLN A 542 2.89 -21.73 52.12
CA GLN A 542 1.91 -21.49 53.19
C GLN A 542 2.59 -20.93 54.44
N CYS A 543 1.94 -20.02 55.18
CA CYS A 543 2.55 -19.46 56.40
C CYS A 543 2.72 -20.45 57.55
N ALA A 544 1.97 -21.54 57.56
CA ALA A 544 2.08 -22.61 58.56
C ALA A 544 2.31 -23.95 57.86
N GLN A 545 3.06 -24.84 58.51
CA GLN A 545 3.36 -26.19 58.01
C GLN A 545 2.09 -26.93 57.58
N PRO A 546 1.91 -27.22 56.28
CA PRO A 546 0.83 -28.06 55.80
C PRO A 546 0.96 -29.49 56.37
N ALA A 547 -0.16 -30.19 56.55
CA ALA A 547 -0.12 -31.57 56.99
C ALA A 547 0.48 -32.47 55.89
N GLY A 548 1.51 -33.26 56.22
CA GLY A 548 2.23 -34.10 55.27
C GLY A 548 3.33 -33.38 54.49
N TYR A 549 3.71 -32.17 54.91
CA TYR A 549 4.81 -31.41 54.33
C TYR A 549 5.81 -30.99 55.42
N VAL A 550 7.08 -30.81 55.07
CA VAL A 550 8.18 -30.42 55.97
C VAL A 550 9.02 -29.30 55.37
N ALA A 551 9.82 -28.64 56.20
CA ALA A 551 10.67 -27.52 55.76
C ALA A 551 12.03 -27.96 55.20
N PHE A 552 12.37 -29.24 55.33
CA PHE A 552 13.65 -29.78 54.91
C PHE A 552 13.50 -30.44 53.53
N PRO A 553 14.13 -29.89 52.48
CA PRO A 553 14.11 -30.49 51.15
C PRO A 553 15.05 -31.71 51.04
N SER A 554 15.10 -32.28 49.84
CA SER A 554 16.11 -33.20 49.32
C SER A 554 15.95 -34.67 49.68
N ASP A 555 14.72 -35.12 49.90
CA ASP A 555 14.41 -36.55 49.91
C ASP A 555 14.65 -37.19 48.52
N CYS A 556 15.48 -38.23 48.46
CA CYS A 556 15.81 -38.93 47.21
C CYS A 556 14.84 -40.07 46.87
N ASP A 557 14.08 -40.59 47.83
CA ASP A 557 13.02 -41.57 47.60
C ASP A 557 11.88 -41.42 48.60
N ASP A 558 11.00 -40.48 48.30
CA ASP A 558 9.76 -40.10 49.01
C ASP A 558 8.71 -41.24 49.16
N LEU A 559 9.09 -42.50 48.91
CA LEU A 559 8.30 -43.70 49.18
C LEU A 559 8.98 -44.66 50.18
N ASP A 560 10.21 -44.40 50.58
CA ASP A 560 11.01 -45.21 51.51
C ASP A 560 11.72 -44.35 52.56
N ALA A 561 11.14 -44.35 53.77
CA ALA A 561 11.60 -43.61 54.95
C ALA A 561 13.02 -44.00 55.47
N ASN A 562 13.75 -44.83 54.72
CA ASN A 562 15.15 -45.15 54.93
C ASN A 562 16.07 -44.47 53.91
N ASN A 563 15.56 -43.66 52.98
CA ASN A 563 16.34 -43.05 51.92
C ASN A 563 16.22 -41.52 52.00
N TYR A 564 16.91 -40.92 52.98
CA TYR A 564 16.89 -39.48 53.21
C TYR A 564 18.27 -38.93 53.54
N PRO A 565 18.51 -37.63 53.31
CA PRO A 565 19.77 -36.98 53.64
C PRO A 565 20.19 -37.27 55.08
N THR A 566 21.44 -37.71 55.25
CA THR A 566 22.06 -38.02 56.56
C THR A 566 21.66 -39.35 57.22
N ASN A 567 20.86 -40.21 56.56
CA ASN A 567 20.68 -41.57 57.04
C ASN A 567 22.00 -42.37 56.98
N THR A 568 22.04 -43.53 57.65
CA THR A 568 23.21 -44.42 57.62
C THR A 568 23.06 -45.47 56.52
N GLU A 569 24.06 -45.54 55.64
CA GLU A 569 24.09 -46.50 54.54
C GLU A 569 24.04 -47.96 55.00
N VAL A 570 23.23 -48.75 54.29
CA VAL A 570 23.06 -50.18 54.48
C VAL A 570 23.29 -50.88 53.14
N CYS A 571 24.05 -51.98 53.13
CA CYS A 571 24.44 -52.70 51.91
C CYS A 571 23.26 -53.46 51.24
N ASP A 572 22.24 -52.76 50.77
CA ASP A 572 21.01 -53.31 50.20
C ASP A 572 20.74 -52.90 48.74
N GLY A 573 21.62 -52.09 48.17
CA GLY A 573 21.55 -51.63 46.79
C GLY A 573 20.68 -50.38 46.58
N GLN A 574 20.28 -49.71 47.67
CA GLN A 574 19.63 -48.40 47.66
C GLN A 574 20.61 -47.35 48.19
N ASP A 575 20.46 -46.10 47.78
CA ASP A 575 21.21 -44.96 48.35
C ASP A 575 20.43 -44.45 49.55
N ASN A 576 20.78 -44.92 50.75
CA ASN A 576 19.99 -44.61 51.95
C ASN A 576 20.25 -43.19 52.46
N ASN A 577 21.42 -42.63 52.18
CA ASN A 577 21.85 -41.35 52.73
C ASN A 577 21.66 -40.16 51.75
N CYS A 578 21.19 -40.45 50.53
CA CYS A 578 20.94 -39.52 49.43
C CYS A 578 22.17 -38.70 48.99
N ASP A 579 23.38 -39.25 49.13
CA ASP A 579 24.61 -38.59 48.69
C ASP A 579 24.97 -38.85 47.21
N GLY A 580 24.15 -39.68 46.54
CA GLY A 580 24.30 -40.06 45.15
C GLY A 580 25.20 -41.29 44.94
N ILE A 581 25.64 -41.97 46.01
CA ILE A 581 26.45 -43.18 45.97
C ILE A 581 25.69 -44.32 46.66
N VAL A 582 25.50 -45.43 45.94
CA VAL A 582 24.88 -46.64 46.49
C VAL A 582 25.92 -47.49 47.24
N ASP A 583 25.59 -47.92 48.46
CA ASP A 583 26.31 -48.90 49.30
C ASP A 583 27.77 -48.53 49.68
N GLU A 584 28.08 -47.26 49.98
CA GLU A 584 29.42 -46.87 50.41
C GLU A 584 29.79 -47.43 51.80
N GLY A 585 30.98 -48.03 51.92
CA GLY A 585 31.48 -48.63 53.16
C GLY A 585 31.26 -50.14 53.32
N CYS A 586 30.66 -50.80 52.32
CA CYS A 586 30.44 -52.24 52.28
C CYS A 586 31.71 -53.03 51.86
N ASN A 587 32.43 -53.63 52.82
CA ASN A 587 33.69 -54.35 52.55
C ASN A 587 33.50 -55.82 52.11
N GLN A 588 33.72 -56.14 50.82
CA GLN A 588 34.24 -57.46 50.40
C GLN A 588 35.29 -57.38 49.26
N VAL A 589 36.57 -57.51 49.66
CA VAL A 589 37.73 -58.19 49.05
C VAL A 589 38.04 -58.06 47.53
N ALA A 590 38.92 -57.10 47.23
CA ALA A 590 40.05 -57.00 46.27
C ALA A 590 40.18 -57.85 44.98
N CYS A 591 40.44 -57.16 43.85
CA CYS A 591 41.40 -57.51 42.78
C CYS A 591 41.92 -56.23 42.05
N ASP A 592 43.09 -56.36 41.41
CA ASP A 592 44.11 -55.33 41.07
C ASP A 592 43.82 -54.33 39.93
N ALA A 593 44.53 -53.19 39.94
CA ALA A 593 44.48 -52.10 38.95
C ALA A 593 45.13 -52.44 37.58
N ILE A 594 44.52 -51.98 36.48
CA ILE A 594 45.06 -52.06 35.10
C ILE A 594 45.20 -50.65 34.51
N SER A 595 46.39 -50.30 34.01
CA SER A 595 46.64 -49.07 33.24
C SER A 595 46.31 -49.25 31.75
N LEU A 596 45.49 -48.37 31.18
CA LEU A 596 45.14 -48.35 29.74
C LEU A 596 46.08 -47.40 28.96
N TYR A 597 46.60 -47.87 27.82
CA TYR A 597 47.47 -47.09 26.91
C TYR A 597 46.93 -47.19 25.48
N ILE A 598 46.45 -46.07 24.91
CA ILE A 598 46.03 -46.00 23.50
C ILE A 598 47.19 -45.43 22.67
N ASN A 599 47.64 -46.19 21.68
CA ASN A 599 48.76 -45.83 20.81
C ASN A 599 48.28 -44.91 19.66
N PRO A 600 48.84 -43.71 19.48
CA PRO A 600 48.50 -42.84 18.36
C PRO A 600 49.15 -43.36 17.08
N ILE A 601 48.58 -43.00 15.93
CA ILE A 601 49.00 -43.31 14.54
C ILE A 601 48.16 -44.44 13.92
N VAL A 602 46.98 -44.09 13.36
CA VAL A 602 46.66 -44.16 11.91
C VAL A 602 45.48 -43.19 11.65
N GLN A 603 45.56 -42.41 10.57
CA GLN A 603 44.53 -41.49 10.09
C GLN A 603 43.18 -42.18 9.80
N ASN A 604 42.08 -41.45 10.04
CA ASN A 604 40.73 -41.71 9.55
C ASN A 604 40.11 -43.08 9.90
N ALA A 605 39.83 -43.30 11.18
CA ALA A 605 38.80 -44.23 11.59
C ALA A 605 38.05 -43.67 12.79
N TYR A 606 36.74 -43.47 12.62
CA TYR A 606 35.85 -42.91 13.63
C TYR A 606 35.54 -43.87 14.78
N HIS A 607 36.08 -45.10 14.82
CA HIS A 607 35.94 -46.00 15.98
C HIS A 607 37.24 -46.78 16.23
N VAL A 608 37.78 -46.73 17.45
CA VAL A 608 38.82 -47.65 17.94
C VAL A 608 38.15 -48.66 18.89
N LYS A 609 38.42 -49.96 18.70
CA LYS A 609 37.83 -51.04 19.50
C LYS A 609 38.94 -51.74 20.28
N GLN A 610 38.81 -51.84 21.60
CA GLN A 610 39.73 -52.60 22.47
C GLN A 610 38.93 -53.48 23.43
N ASP A 611 39.33 -54.75 23.56
CA ASP A 611 38.71 -55.70 24.49
C ASP A 611 39.39 -55.63 25.86
N ILE A 612 38.60 -55.60 26.94
CA ILE A 612 39.08 -55.63 28.33
C ILE A 612 38.83 -57.04 28.91
N SER A 613 39.86 -57.65 29.51
CA SER A 613 39.85 -59.06 29.93
C SER A 613 39.56 -59.32 31.41
N SER A 614 39.24 -58.28 32.20
CA SER A 614 38.80 -58.40 33.61
C SER A 614 38.12 -57.11 34.09
N ASP A 615 37.28 -57.21 35.13
CA ASP A 615 36.61 -56.06 35.75
C ASP A 615 37.66 -55.11 36.36
N ALA A 616 37.52 -53.80 36.15
CA ALA A 616 38.40 -52.77 36.69
C ALA A 616 37.62 -51.47 36.92
N THR A 617 37.95 -50.75 37.99
CA THR A 617 37.42 -49.40 38.28
C THR A 617 38.52 -48.37 38.02
N VAL A 618 38.22 -47.32 37.26
CA VAL A 618 39.11 -46.16 37.15
C VAL A 618 38.95 -45.33 38.41
N LEU A 619 39.95 -45.33 39.28
CA LEU A 619 39.85 -44.74 40.63
C LEU A 619 40.10 -43.22 40.65
N SER A 620 40.65 -42.63 39.58
CA SER A 620 40.77 -41.17 39.43
C SER A 620 41.05 -40.74 37.98
N THR A 621 40.70 -39.49 37.64
CA THR A 621 40.94 -38.87 36.33
C THR A 621 42.43 -38.63 36.02
N GLU A 622 43.32 -38.73 37.01
CA GLU A 622 44.76 -38.53 36.84
C GLU A 622 45.48 -39.73 36.18
N ASP A 623 44.86 -40.93 36.17
CA ASP A 623 45.39 -42.12 35.51
C ASP A 623 45.13 -42.13 33.97
N ILE A 624 44.45 -41.09 33.45
CA ILE A 624 44.18 -40.86 32.04
C ILE A 624 44.87 -39.55 31.62
N LYS A 625 45.96 -39.62 30.84
CA LYS A 625 46.64 -38.42 30.35
C LYS A 625 45.94 -37.83 29.12
N PHE A 626 45.25 -36.71 29.31
CA PHE A 626 44.58 -35.93 28.26
C PHE A 626 45.55 -35.03 27.48
N PHE A 627 45.42 -35.00 26.15
CA PHE A 627 46.01 -33.97 25.30
C PHE A 627 45.01 -33.55 24.21
N ALA A 628 44.58 -32.28 24.30
CA ALA A 628 43.92 -31.45 23.28
C ALA A 628 42.46 -31.79 22.88
N GLY A 629 41.53 -30.97 23.39
CA GLY A 629 40.69 -30.18 22.48
C GLY A 629 39.17 -30.35 22.52
N ASN A 630 38.60 -31.41 23.11
CA ASN A 630 37.15 -31.57 23.32
C ASN A 630 36.92 -32.28 24.69
N HIS A 631 35.89 -31.85 25.42
CA HIS A 631 35.47 -32.46 26.69
C HIS A 631 34.78 -33.81 26.44
N ILE A 632 35.18 -34.85 27.16
CA ILE A 632 34.37 -36.06 27.35
C ILE A 632 33.88 -35.96 28.80
N ASP A 633 32.58 -35.81 28.99
CA ASP A 633 31.96 -35.94 30.30
C ASP A 633 31.85 -37.43 30.66
N LEU A 634 32.65 -37.84 31.64
CA LEU A 634 32.41 -39.08 32.36
C LEU A 634 31.74 -38.69 33.67
N THR A 635 30.43 -38.82 33.71
CA THR A 635 29.69 -38.75 34.98
C THR A 635 30.14 -39.89 35.89
N SER A 636 30.15 -39.63 37.19
CA SER A 636 30.65 -40.52 38.23
C SER A 636 30.00 -41.90 38.19
N GLN A 637 30.84 -42.93 38.30
CA GLN A 637 30.54 -44.37 38.43
C GLN A 637 30.01 -45.11 37.18
N PHE A 638 30.87 -45.30 36.17
CA PHE A 638 30.63 -46.32 35.13
C PHE A 638 31.20 -47.69 35.54
N GLU A 639 30.32 -48.68 35.75
CA GLU A 639 30.67 -50.08 35.93
C GLU A 639 30.90 -50.73 34.55
N VAL A 640 32.15 -51.12 34.25
CA VAL A 640 32.46 -51.86 33.00
C VAL A 640 32.55 -53.35 33.31
N LYS A 641 31.51 -54.09 32.92
CA LYS A 641 31.49 -55.57 33.02
C LYS A 641 32.41 -56.22 31.99
N SER A 642 33.07 -57.31 32.38
CA SER A 642 33.79 -58.22 31.48
C SER A 642 33.00 -58.52 30.19
N GLY A 643 33.63 -58.25 29.03
CA GLY A 643 33.05 -58.44 27.69
C GLY A 643 32.37 -57.20 27.08
N GLY A 644 32.38 -56.06 27.76
CA GLY A 644 31.84 -54.79 27.26
C GLY A 644 32.67 -54.18 26.13
N VAL A 645 32.00 -53.72 25.08
CA VAL A 645 32.56 -52.88 24.00
C VAL A 645 31.97 -51.49 24.18
N PHE A 646 32.80 -50.46 24.28
CA PHE A 646 32.32 -49.06 24.35
C PHE A 646 32.69 -48.30 23.08
N LEU A 647 31.68 -47.62 22.52
CA LEU A 647 31.82 -46.50 21.58
C LEU A 647 31.60 -45.23 22.41
N ALA A 648 32.39 -44.18 22.18
CA ALA A 648 32.15 -42.87 22.77
C ALA A 648 31.82 -41.88 21.64
N ASP A 649 30.61 -41.35 21.66
CA ASP A 649 30.14 -40.25 20.79
C ASP A 649 30.17 -38.94 21.58
N ILE A 650 30.61 -37.84 20.96
CA ILE A 650 30.74 -36.50 21.57
C ILE A 650 29.57 -35.63 21.08
N LEU A 651 28.80 -35.03 21.99
CA LEU A 651 27.63 -34.17 21.69
C LEU A 651 27.82 -32.74 22.25
N ASP A 652 27.29 -31.76 21.50
CA ASP A 652 27.45 -30.30 21.65
C ASP A 652 26.22 -29.66 22.34
N CYS A 653 26.41 -28.56 23.07
CA CYS A 653 25.40 -27.91 23.91
C CYS A 653 24.64 -26.81 23.16
N ASP A 654 23.30 -26.89 23.10
CA ASP A 654 22.37 -25.74 23.13
C ASP A 654 20.91 -26.27 23.07
N ASP A 655 20.17 -26.15 24.17
CA ASP A 655 18.80 -26.66 24.33
C ASP A 655 17.85 -25.50 24.73
N THR A 656 17.11 -24.98 23.75
CA THR A 656 15.86 -24.24 23.97
C THR A 656 14.79 -24.91 23.12
N GLY A 657 13.71 -25.38 23.76
CA GLY A 657 12.67 -26.25 23.19
C GLY A 657 11.82 -25.64 22.06
N LEU A 658 12.46 -25.33 20.92
CA LEU A 658 11.88 -24.90 19.66
C LEU A 658 12.48 -25.76 18.55
N SER A 659 11.77 -26.82 18.16
CA SER A 659 12.16 -27.63 17.01
C SER A 659 11.66 -26.97 15.72
N ILE A 660 12.47 -26.08 15.14
CA ILE A 660 12.25 -25.54 13.79
C ILE A 660 12.78 -26.55 12.77
N ILE A 661 11.89 -27.09 11.94
CA ILE A 661 12.29 -27.99 10.86
C ILE A 661 12.29 -27.20 9.56
N ASP A 662 13.48 -26.97 8.99
CA ASP A 662 13.65 -26.45 7.64
C ASP A 662 13.35 -27.57 6.64
N ILE A 663 12.26 -27.43 5.89
CA ILE A 663 11.93 -28.35 4.81
C ILE A 663 12.32 -27.66 3.52
N ASN A 664 13.35 -28.18 2.85
CA ASN A 664 13.86 -27.62 1.60
C ASN A 664 13.59 -28.56 0.40
N PRO A 665 12.36 -28.58 -0.14
CA PRO A 665 12.03 -29.32 -1.35
C PRO A 665 12.21 -28.41 -2.57
N GLY A 666 13.45 -28.02 -2.87
CA GLY A 666 13.84 -27.45 -4.16
C GLY A 666 13.34 -26.03 -4.43
N GLU A 667 14.09 -25.06 -3.89
CA GLU A 667 14.15 -23.63 -4.25
C GLU A 667 13.32 -22.62 -3.43
N VAL A 668 12.63 -23.01 -2.36
CA VAL A 668 12.11 -22.08 -1.33
C VAL A 668 12.12 -22.78 0.03
N SER A 669 12.63 -22.12 1.08
CA SER A 669 12.65 -22.64 2.45
C SER A 669 11.29 -22.42 3.12
N TYR A 670 10.75 -23.46 3.75
CA TYR A 670 9.47 -23.40 4.45
C TYR A 670 9.62 -23.92 5.88
N PHE A 671 8.95 -23.26 6.81
CA PHE A 671 9.03 -23.60 8.23
C PHE A 671 7.81 -24.40 8.67
N LEU A 672 8.07 -25.52 9.35
CA LEU A 672 7.06 -26.22 10.14
C LEU A 672 7.39 -26.06 11.63
N ILE A 673 6.45 -25.50 12.39
CA ILE A 673 6.61 -25.29 13.83
C ILE A 673 5.84 -26.39 14.56
N PHE A 674 6.56 -27.20 15.35
CA PHE A 674 5.96 -28.11 16.33
C PHE A 674 6.12 -27.51 17.72
N LEU A 675 5.02 -27.42 18.47
CA LEU A 675 5.00 -26.79 19.80
C LEU A 675 5.30 -27.77 20.95
N LYS A 676 5.80 -28.99 20.67
CA LYS A 676 6.10 -29.99 21.71
C LYS A 676 7.12 -31.03 21.26
N ASP A 677 7.97 -31.48 22.20
CA ASP A 677 9.03 -32.46 21.94
C ASP A 677 8.52 -33.91 21.82
N HIS A 678 7.36 -34.25 22.41
CA HIS A 678 6.75 -35.59 22.33
C HIS A 678 5.24 -35.51 22.08
N TYR A 679 4.74 -36.32 21.13
CA TYR A 679 3.32 -36.46 20.78
C TYR A 679 2.82 -37.89 21.04
N ASN A 680 1.65 -38.03 21.64
CA ASN A 680 0.95 -39.29 21.83
C ASN A 680 0.08 -39.66 20.62
N LYS A 681 -0.35 -40.92 20.55
CA LYS A 681 -1.07 -41.51 19.40
C LYS A 681 -2.37 -40.79 19.00
N ASP A 682 -2.98 -40.03 19.91
CA ASP A 682 -4.27 -39.38 19.72
C ASP A 682 -4.19 -37.83 19.83
N ASP A 683 -2.99 -37.25 19.80
CA ASP A 683 -2.81 -35.80 19.88
C ASP A 683 -3.13 -35.11 18.53
N GLU A 684 -3.95 -34.05 18.58
CA GLU A 684 -4.17 -33.16 17.42
C GLU A 684 -3.02 -32.15 17.31
N ILE A 685 -2.38 -32.10 16.14
CA ILE A 685 -1.25 -31.19 15.87
C ILE A 685 -1.72 -30.06 14.96
N ASN A 686 -1.65 -28.82 15.45
CA ASN A 686 -1.86 -27.64 14.64
C ASN A 686 -0.57 -27.30 13.89
N VAL A 687 -0.59 -27.37 12.56
CA VAL A 687 0.55 -27.02 11.73
C VAL A 687 0.29 -25.67 11.07
N VAL A 688 1.19 -24.71 11.29
CA VAL A 688 1.19 -23.44 10.56
C VAL A 688 2.25 -23.53 9.47
N TYR A 689 1.85 -23.29 8.22
CA TYR A 689 2.73 -23.27 7.06
C TYR A 689 2.93 -21.82 6.62
N THR A 690 4.16 -21.36 6.71
CA THR A 690 4.58 -20.01 6.36
C THR A 690 5.74 -20.04 5.39
N ASP A 691 5.89 -18.99 4.60
CA ASP A 691 7.12 -18.76 3.84
C ASP A 691 8.26 -18.24 4.73
N GLU A 692 9.36 -17.86 4.09
CA GLU A 692 10.56 -17.34 4.75
C GLU A 692 10.35 -16.00 5.47
N PHE A 693 9.20 -15.32 5.27
CA PHE A 693 8.85 -14.05 5.88
C PHE A 693 7.76 -14.19 6.97
N GLY A 694 7.20 -15.38 7.17
CA GLY A 694 6.20 -15.65 8.22
C GLY A 694 4.74 -15.50 7.75
N ASP A 695 4.50 -15.29 6.46
CA ASP A 695 3.15 -15.14 5.91
C ASP A 695 2.47 -16.50 5.68
N LYS A 696 1.20 -16.63 6.10
CA LYS A 696 0.41 -17.87 5.93
C LYS A 696 0.10 -18.12 4.46
N MET A 697 0.46 -19.31 3.95
CA MET A 697 0.18 -19.69 2.56
C MET A 697 -0.99 -20.69 2.41
N PRO A 698 -1.75 -20.64 1.30
CA PRO A 698 -2.85 -21.57 1.03
C PRO A 698 -2.37 -23.01 0.67
N PHE A 699 -2.95 -24.02 1.33
CA PHE A 699 -2.58 -25.43 1.19
C PHE A 699 -3.18 -26.09 -0.07
N ASN A 700 -2.39 -26.28 -1.13
CA ASN A 700 -2.90 -26.86 -2.39
C ASN A 700 -2.63 -28.37 -2.57
N ASN A 701 -1.87 -29.04 -1.70
CA ASN A 701 -1.61 -30.49 -1.83
C ASN A 701 -1.27 -31.21 -0.51
N ILE A 702 -2.28 -31.41 0.34
CA ILE A 702 -2.22 -32.11 1.65
C ILE A 702 -1.50 -33.47 1.58
N SER A 703 -1.62 -34.17 0.44
CA SER A 703 -1.08 -35.52 0.27
C SER A 703 0.46 -35.58 0.29
N THR A 704 1.14 -34.53 -0.19
CA THR A 704 2.61 -34.48 -0.27
C THR A 704 3.23 -34.27 1.11
N LEU A 705 2.68 -33.34 1.90
CA LEU A 705 3.13 -33.07 3.27
C LEU A 705 2.90 -34.28 4.19
N THR A 706 1.72 -34.90 4.09
CA THR A 706 1.38 -36.08 4.90
C THR A 706 2.34 -37.25 4.63
N ASN A 707 2.70 -37.48 3.36
CA ASN A 707 3.64 -38.54 3.00
C ASN A 707 5.06 -38.23 3.48
N TRP A 708 5.49 -36.97 3.40
CA TRP A 708 6.80 -36.56 3.89
C TRP A 708 6.92 -36.69 5.41
N LEU A 709 5.91 -36.23 6.17
CA LEU A 709 5.84 -36.36 7.62
C LEU A 709 5.80 -37.82 8.07
N LYS A 710 5.04 -38.68 7.38
CA LYS A 710 5.05 -40.13 7.63
C LYS A 710 6.43 -40.74 7.41
N LEU A 711 7.13 -40.35 6.34
CA LEU A 711 8.41 -40.96 6.00
C LEU A 711 9.51 -40.59 7.01
N HIS A 712 9.52 -39.33 7.47
CA HIS A 712 10.64 -38.78 8.23
C HIS A 712 10.39 -38.73 9.74
N TYR A 713 9.16 -38.52 10.20
CA TYR A 713 8.87 -38.25 11.62
C TYR A 713 7.93 -39.28 12.26
N PHE A 714 6.91 -39.72 11.54
CA PHE A 714 5.86 -40.61 12.08
C PHE A 714 5.85 -41.97 11.39
N ASN A 715 7.03 -42.53 11.18
CA ASN A 715 7.20 -43.74 10.37
C ASN A 715 6.53 -44.95 11.02
N GLY A 716 5.48 -45.47 10.38
CA GLY A 716 4.64 -46.55 10.90
C GLY A 716 3.29 -46.13 11.52
N CYS A 717 2.96 -44.83 11.54
CA CYS A 717 1.67 -44.31 12.04
C CYS A 717 0.71 -43.88 10.91
N GLU A 718 -0.59 -44.10 11.07
CA GLU A 718 -1.62 -43.53 10.19
C GLU A 718 -1.97 -42.11 10.65
N ILE A 719 -1.59 -41.11 9.86
CA ILE A 719 -1.99 -39.71 10.03
C ILE A 719 -3.28 -39.46 9.24
N GLN A 720 -4.28 -38.87 9.89
CA GLN A 720 -5.53 -38.38 9.29
C GLN A 720 -5.51 -36.85 9.33
N VAL A 721 -5.71 -36.19 8.18
CA VAL A 721 -5.78 -34.73 8.09
C VAL A 721 -7.25 -34.32 8.13
N ILE A 722 -7.60 -33.42 9.04
CA ILE A 722 -8.92 -32.80 9.16
C ILE A 722 -8.76 -31.37 8.63
N ASP A 723 -9.52 -31.03 7.59
CA ASP A 723 -9.58 -29.67 7.00
C ASP A 723 -10.55 -28.81 7.80
#